data_AF-A0A3M1M5F0-F1
#
_entry.id   AF-A0A3M1M5F0-F1
#
_cell.length_a   1.000
_cell.length_b   1.000
_cell.length_c   1.000
_cell.angle_alpha   90.00
_cell.angle_beta   90.00
_cell.angle_gamma   90.00
#
_symmetry.space_group_name_H-M   'P 1'
#
loop_
_entity.id
_entity.type
_entity.pdbx_description
1 polymer ?
#
loop_
_entity_poly.entity_id
_entity_poly.type
_entity_poly.pdbx_seq_one_letter_code
_entity_poly.pdbx_strand_id
1 'polypeptide(L)'
;MGRYASQTIGEGFFGANFLAGRDSLTGTFADKAAALGATLLRYPGGGISEGSFDLANPDAMPPANNGSIDGLSRFLAHTAATGQQAALVIPTKRYADNPDQGVADLTDFLHRLKAGAYGDARGMIIEIGNEYYSGSAPYPAMTAAQYGELASRFASTIQSIMGDTVAISVQTGKTARDNAVIKNAFDLAAERDAVDMLSFHEYPWRLQPAAERMADKIALAASWSKIGVDADIFLSEWNVGSSADATRDSEHDYAEAQSSTLLEIATEALKGGVDYAAIWGVQQRTRTALGADEGDGRVWAPGKLVAMLGESLPGKRVVDLGAATGSSDEVKVYAFEDRAQITVFIAARDLTEDQATVTIDLTGVRAGIADVRGDRLSFTGHSGPYKVSGSVDPVTPELAEIAGGVSATVTLEADYEIVRLTFDRDMGDVLRQLIRGNNGDDYLAAGAGNDIVFGEGGNDVLIGAAGRDRLRGGQDADRLVGGNGDDLLFGEGGADRLIGANGDDQLFGGYHGDVLSGGSGDDRLFGSTGADRLRGDSGFDWLDGGMGADWLFGGAGSDIFVFSGRFGNDLIFDFNPGQDLIDLSGVKGIRDFDDLVENHLIQRGAHTHIVADSGDIALRFTDISDLDAANFVF
;
A
#
# COMPACT_ATOMS: atom_id res chain seq x y z
N MET A 1 25.06 -14.09 1.44
CA MET A 1 23.90 -13.19 1.39
C MET A 1 23.08 -13.59 0.18
N GLY A 2 21.95 -14.26 0.42
CA GLY A 2 21.12 -14.83 -0.64
C GLY A 2 20.30 -13.76 -1.35
N ARG A 3 19.84 -14.09 -2.56
CA ARG A 3 19.05 -13.30 -3.51
C ARG A 3 17.87 -12.49 -2.92
N TYR A 4 17.43 -12.83 -1.71
CA TYR A 4 16.21 -12.34 -1.06
C TYR A 4 16.41 -11.22 -0.02
N ALA A 5 17.65 -10.91 0.38
CA ALA A 5 17.92 -9.92 1.44
C ALA A 5 17.62 -8.45 1.04
N SER A 6 17.20 -8.19 -0.20
CA SER A 6 16.89 -6.85 -0.73
C SER A 6 15.50 -6.73 -1.35
N GLN A 7 14.61 -7.71 -1.16
CA GLN A 7 13.25 -7.63 -1.68
C GLN A 7 12.38 -6.70 -0.82
N THR A 8 11.56 -5.93 -1.51
CA THR A 8 10.46 -5.17 -0.90
C THR A 8 9.36 -6.16 -0.51
N ILE A 9 8.86 -6.02 0.72
CA ILE A 9 7.80 -6.85 1.27
C ILE A 9 6.50 -6.51 0.54
N GLY A 10 5.97 -7.47 -0.21
CA GLY A 10 4.70 -7.37 -0.91
C GLY A 10 3.51 -7.49 0.04
N GLU A 11 2.34 -7.02 -0.41
CA GLU A 11 1.11 -7.12 0.35
C GLU A 11 0.67 -8.58 0.56
N GLY A 12 0.99 -9.50 -0.36
CA GLY A 12 0.60 -10.91 -0.31
C GLY A 12 1.08 -11.69 0.92
N PHE A 13 2.06 -11.16 1.66
CA PHE A 13 2.57 -11.78 2.89
C PHE A 13 1.53 -11.77 4.03
N PHE A 14 0.59 -10.82 4.02
CA PHE A 14 -0.37 -10.63 5.11
C PHE A 14 -1.68 -11.35 4.82
N GLY A 15 -1.63 -12.64 4.49
CA GLY A 15 -2.81 -13.43 4.21
C GLY A 15 -3.39 -14.17 5.42
N ALA A 16 -4.59 -14.73 5.24
CA ALA A 16 -5.30 -15.52 6.24
C ALA A 16 -5.97 -16.76 5.63
N ASN A 17 -6.03 -17.85 6.38
CA ASN A 17 -6.71 -19.08 5.95
C ASN A 17 -8.21 -19.07 6.29
N PHE A 18 -9.06 -19.23 5.28
CA PHE A 18 -10.48 -19.50 5.42
C PHE A 18 -10.72 -21.00 5.57
N LEU A 19 -11.17 -21.43 6.73
CA LEU A 19 -11.48 -22.83 7.01
C LEU A 19 -12.94 -23.15 6.65
N ALA A 20 -13.09 -23.79 5.49
CA ALA A 20 -14.35 -24.39 5.09
C ALA A 20 -14.87 -25.33 6.19
N GLY A 21 -16.10 -25.13 6.68
CA GLY A 21 -16.72 -25.99 7.69
C GLY A 21 -16.79 -25.42 9.10
N ARG A 22 -16.16 -24.27 9.33
CA ARG A 22 -16.24 -23.49 10.58
C ARG A 22 -16.43 -22.01 10.30
N ASP A 23 -15.96 -21.53 9.16
CA ASP A 23 -16.03 -20.11 8.82
C ASP A 23 -17.20 -19.86 7.87
N SER A 24 -18.00 -18.84 8.18
CA SER A 24 -18.95 -18.23 7.23
C SER A 24 -18.32 -16.92 6.76
N LEU A 25 -18.33 -16.64 5.46
CA LEU A 25 -17.83 -15.37 4.89
C LEU A 25 -18.69 -14.16 5.30
N THR A 26 -19.78 -14.39 6.03
CA THR A 26 -20.57 -13.34 6.68
C THR A 26 -20.35 -13.29 8.19
N GLY A 27 -20.50 -12.08 8.75
CA GLY A 27 -20.36 -11.84 10.18
C GLY A 27 -18.89 -11.86 10.61
N THR A 28 -18.59 -12.63 11.66
CA THR A 28 -17.34 -12.50 12.39
C THR A 28 -16.08 -12.81 11.58
N PHE A 29 -16.10 -13.70 10.59
CA PHE A 29 -14.90 -13.99 9.79
C PHE A 29 -14.47 -12.77 8.96
N ALA A 30 -15.40 -12.14 8.23
CA ALA A 30 -15.11 -10.99 7.39
C ALA A 30 -14.57 -9.82 8.21
N ASP A 31 -15.22 -9.52 9.34
CA ASP A 31 -14.78 -8.49 10.27
C ASP A 31 -13.38 -8.79 10.82
N LYS A 32 -13.09 -10.07 11.10
CA LYS A 32 -11.79 -10.52 11.63
C LYS A 32 -10.69 -10.50 10.58
N ALA A 33 -10.95 -10.93 9.35
CA ALA A 33 -9.99 -10.85 8.25
C ALA A 33 -9.63 -9.39 7.96
N ALA A 34 -10.63 -8.50 7.97
CA ALA A 34 -10.40 -7.05 7.89
C ALA A 34 -9.61 -6.53 9.10
N ALA A 35 -9.90 -6.99 10.32
CA ALA A 35 -9.17 -6.59 11.53
C ALA A 35 -7.71 -7.06 11.55
N LEU A 36 -7.38 -8.16 10.88
CA LEU A 36 -6.00 -8.58 10.65
C LEU A 36 -5.30 -7.78 9.55
N GLY A 37 -6.02 -6.94 8.80
CA GLY A 37 -5.51 -6.32 7.58
C GLY A 37 -5.19 -7.34 6.51
N ALA A 38 -5.93 -8.46 6.46
CA ALA A 38 -5.60 -9.55 5.56
C ALA A 38 -5.76 -9.12 4.10
N THR A 39 -4.72 -9.27 3.29
CA THR A 39 -4.69 -8.90 1.87
C THR A 39 -4.91 -10.11 0.95
N LEU A 40 -4.72 -11.32 1.48
CA LEU A 40 -4.89 -12.59 0.78
C LEU A 40 -5.75 -13.54 1.62
N LEU A 41 -6.68 -14.25 0.98
CA LEU A 41 -7.47 -15.31 1.61
C LEU A 41 -7.22 -16.66 0.94
N ARG A 42 -6.82 -17.65 1.74
CA ARG A 42 -6.62 -19.03 1.29
C ARG A 42 -7.86 -19.89 1.56
N TYR A 43 -8.40 -20.54 0.53
CA TYR A 43 -9.68 -21.24 0.51
C TYR A 43 -9.59 -22.53 -0.31
N PRO A 44 -10.27 -23.61 0.06
CA PRO A 44 -10.56 -23.96 1.44
C PRO A 44 -9.24 -24.30 2.15
N GLY A 45 -9.07 -23.80 3.36
CA GLY A 45 -7.87 -24.09 4.15
C GLY A 45 -7.82 -25.54 4.66
N GLY A 46 -6.60 -26.09 4.73
CA GLY A 46 -6.23 -27.33 5.43
C GLY A 46 -6.83 -28.59 4.85
N GLY A 47 -6.80 -29.67 5.65
CA GLY A 47 -7.14 -31.02 5.18
C GLY A 47 -8.57 -31.20 4.65
N ILE A 48 -9.47 -30.25 4.88
CA ILE A 48 -10.83 -30.27 4.33
C ILE A 48 -10.81 -30.06 2.80
N SER A 49 -9.83 -29.32 2.27
CA SER A 49 -9.63 -29.13 0.83
C SER A 49 -9.55 -30.45 0.07
N GLU A 50 -8.89 -31.45 0.65
CA GLU A 50 -8.64 -32.74 0.01
C GLU A 50 -9.87 -33.65 -0.08
N GLY A 51 -10.89 -33.39 0.75
CA GLY A 51 -12.03 -34.29 0.89
C GLY A 51 -13.41 -33.70 0.71
N SER A 52 -13.57 -32.39 0.92
CA SER A 52 -14.86 -31.70 0.84
C SER A 52 -14.99 -30.80 -0.38
N PHE A 53 -13.87 -30.27 -0.91
CA PHE A 53 -13.91 -29.53 -2.16
C PHE A 53 -14.02 -30.50 -3.33
N ASP A 54 -15.10 -30.39 -4.09
CA ASP A 54 -15.36 -31.22 -5.25
C ASP A 54 -15.23 -30.38 -6.52
N LEU A 55 -14.27 -30.70 -7.38
CA LEU A 55 -14.08 -30.01 -8.65
C LEU A 55 -15.33 -30.07 -9.53
N ALA A 56 -16.13 -31.15 -9.44
CA ALA A 56 -17.38 -31.26 -10.19
C ALA A 56 -18.46 -30.30 -9.65
N ASN A 57 -18.46 -30.02 -8.34
CA ASN A 57 -19.49 -29.20 -7.69
C ASN A 57 -18.91 -28.27 -6.61
N PRO A 58 -18.13 -27.24 -7.01
CA PRO A 58 -17.37 -26.41 -6.09
C PRO A 58 -18.22 -25.45 -5.24
N ASP A 59 -19.51 -25.30 -5.58
CA ASP A 59 -20.48 -24.54 -4.77
C ASP A 59 -21.23 -25.41 -3.75
N ALA A 60 -21.23 -26.73 -3.92
CA ALA A 60 -21.92 -27.65 -3.02
C ALA A 60 -20.93 -28.32 -2.06
N MET A 61 -20.42 -27.52 -1.14
CA MET A 61 -19.56 -28.00 -0.07
C MET A 61 -20.41 -28.75 0.98
N PRO A 62 -20.08 -30.02 1.31
CA PRO A 62 -20.81 -30.76 2.33
C PRO A 62 -20.67 -30.06 3.69
N PRO A 63 -21.71 -30.05 4.53
CA PRO A 63 -21.59 -29.49 5.87
C PRO A 63 -20.49 -30.22 6.65
N ALA A 64 -19.54 -29.47 7.21
CA ALA A 64 -18.57 -30.05 8.13
C ALA A 64 -19.20 -30.19 9.52
N ASN A 65 -18.48 -30.84 10.43
CA ASN A 65 -18.83 -30.91 11.85
C ASN A 65 -18.78 -29.49 12.48
N ASN A 66 -19.83 -28.67 12.24
CA ASN A 66 -20.35 -27.50 12.98
C ASN A 66 -21.00 -26.39 12.12
N GLY A 67 -21.18 -26.49 10.79
CA GLY A 67 -21.85 -25.40 10.04
C GLY A 67 -22.03 -25.61 8.53
N SER A 68 -22.70 -24.64 7.87
CA SER A 68 -22.81 -24.54 6.41
C SER A 68 -21.57 -23.89 5.82
N ILE A 69 -21.02 -24.47 4.75
CA ILE A 69 -19.81 -23.98 4.09
C ILE A 69 -20.20 -23.11 2.91
N ASP A 70 -19.56 -21.95 2.79
CA ASP A 70 -19.72 -21.11 1.61
C ASP A 70 -18.99 -21.72 0.41
N GLY A 71 -19.71 -21.87 -0.69
CA GLY A 71 -19.19 -22.34 -1.96
C GLY A 71 -18.22 -21.36 -2.62
N LEU A 72 -17.49 -21.85 -3.63
CA LEU A 72 -16.49 -21.07 -4.36
C LEU A 72 -17.04 -19.73 -4.88
N SER A 73 -18.28 -19.71 -5.42
CA SER A 73 -18.89 -18.50 -5.96
C SER A 73 -19.01 -17.38 -4.93
N ARG A 74 -19.36 -17.75 -3.69
CA ARG A 74 -19.49 -16.78 -2.60
C ARG A 74 -18.13 -16.32 -2.10
N PHE A 75 -17.14 -17.21 -2.08
CA PHE A 75 -15.76 -16.87 -1.77
C PHE A 75 -15.17 -15.86 -2.75
N LEU A 76 -15.27 -16.11 -4.05
CA LEU A 76 -14.74 -15.19 -5.07
C LEU A 76 -15.49 -13.85 -5.08
N ALA A 77 -16.80 -13.86 -4.84
CA ALA A 77 -17.56 -12.63 -4.67
C ALA A 77 -17.10 -11.81 -3.45
N HIS A 78 -16.73 -12.49 -2.35
CA HIS A 78 -16.22 -11.82 -1.16
C HIS A 78 -14.85 -11.18 -1.41
N THR A 79 -13.88 -11.94 -1.93
CA THR A 79 -12.53 -11.43 -2.21
C THR A 79 -12.56 -10.27 -3.22
N ALA A 80 -13.41 -10.34 -4.23
CA ALA A 80 -13.60 -9.24 -5.17
C ALA A 80 -14.20 -8.00 -4.50
N ALA A 81 -15.14 -8.16 -3.57
CA ALA A 81 -15.76 -7.04 -2.85
C ALA A 81 -14.81 -6.39 -1.83
N THR A 82 -13.89 -7.15 -1.25
CA THR A 82 -12.92 -6.67 -0.25
C THR A 82 -11.58 -6.26 -0.84
N GLY A 83 -11.34 -6.51 -2.13
CA GLY A 83 -10.05 -6.27 -2.78
C GLY A 83 -8.95 -7.25 -2.38
N GLN A 84 -9.29 -8.34 -1.70
CA GLN A 84 -8.34 -9.35 -1.26
C GLN A 84 -7.99 -10.31 -2.40
N GLN A 85 -6.74 -10.75 -2.45
CA GLN A 85 -6.31 -11.80 -3.38
C GLN A 85 -6.87 -13.17 -2.93
N ALA A 86 -7.34 -13.96 -3.88
CA ALA A 86 -7.81 -15.32 -3.64
C ALA A 86 -6.69 -16.33 -3.83
N ALA A 87 -6.59 -17.32 -2.93
CA ALA A 87 -5.78 -18.53 -3.12
C ALA A 87 -6.67 -19.77 -2.97
N LEU A 88 -6.89 -20.50 -4.06
CA LEU A 88 -7.74 -21.67 -4.15
C LEU A 88 -6.95 -22.98 -4.06
N VAL A 89 -7.22 -23.81 -3.06
CA VAL A 89 -6.64 -25.14 -2.90
C VAL A 89 -7.51 -26.18 -3.63
N ILE A 90 -6.91 -26.92 -4.57
CA ILE A 90 -7.59 -28.02 -5.28
C ILE A 90 -7.14 -29.39 -4.75
N PRO A 91 -8.04 -30.39 -4.64
CA PRO A 91 -7.74 -31.69 -4.05
C PRO A 91 -6.81 -32.52 -4.94
N THR A 92 -5.92 -33.28 -4.30
CA THR A 92 -5.03 -34.25 -4.96
C THR A 92 -5.24 -35.67 -4.43
N LYS A 93 -5.48 -35.84 -3.12
CA LYS A 93 -5.61 -37.15 -2.46
C LYS A 93 -6.82 -37.93 -2.97
N ARG A 94 -7.91 -37.24 -3.31
CA ARG A 94 -9.11 -37.85 -3.94
C ARG A 94 -8.79 -38.53 -5.27
N TYR A 95 -7.73 -38.11 -5.96
CA TYR A 95 -7.33 -38.60 -7.27
C TYR A 95 -6.05 -39.44 -7.23
N ALA A 96 -5.54 -39.76 -6.04
CA ALA A 96 -4.28 -40.49 -5.87
C ALA A 96 -4.25 -41.85 -6.56
N ASP A 97 -5.40 -42.55 -6.60
CA ASP A 97 -5.55 -43.86 -7.24
C ASP A 97 -6.12 -43.78 -8.66
N ASN A 98 -6.54 -42.59 -9.12
CA ASN A 98 -7.10 -42.38 -10.46
C ASN A 98 -6.74 -40.98 -11.00
N PRO A 99 -5.46 -40.75 -11.35
CA PRO A 99 -4.97 -39.45 -11.78
C PRO A 99 -5.59 -38.97 -13.11
N ASP A 100 -5.98 -39.90 -13.99
CA ASP A 100 -6.64 -39.57 -15.25
C ASP A 100 -8.01 -38.95 -15.04
N GLN A 101 -8.81 -39.48 -14.10
CA GLN A 101 -10.07 -38.85 -13.70
C GLN A 101 -9.83 -37.48 -13.07
N GLY A 102 -8.78 -37.32 -12.26
CA GLY A 102 -8.43 -36.03 -11.68
C GLY A 102 -8.17 -34.95 -12.73
N VAL A 103 -7.42 -35.29 -13.79
CA VAL A 103 -7.16 -34.35 -14.90
C VAL A 103 -8.43 -34.02 -15.66
N ALA A 104 -9.31 -34.99 -15.89
CA ALA A 104 -10.60 -34.76 -16.55
C ALA A 104 -11.49 -33.82 -15.73
N ASP A 105 -11.66 -34.08 -14.44
CA ASP A 105 -12.47 -33.25 -13.54
C ASP A 105 -11.90 -31.82 -13.42
N LEU A 106 -10.56 -31.70 -13.34
CA LEU A 106 -9.89 -30.41 -13.31
C LEU A 106 -10.09 -29.64 -14.62
N THR A 107 -9.98 -30.30 -15.77
CA THR A 107 -10.20 -29.68 -17.08
C THR A 107 -11.60 -29.06 -17.17
N ASP A 108 -12.63 -29.83 -16.79
CA ASP A 108 -14.02 -29.37 -16.80
C ASP A 108 -14.27 -28.24 -15.78
N PHE A 109 -13.60 -28.31 -14.61
CA PHE A 109 -13.62 -27.23 -13.62
C PHE A 109 -13.00 -25.94 -14.16
N LEU A 110 -11.80 -25.99 -14.74
CA LEU A 110 -11.08 -24.83 -15.23
C LEU A 110 -11.80 -24.16 -16.40
N HIS A 111 -12.43 -24.92 -17.29
CA HIS A 111 -13.26 -24.33 -18.36
C HIS A 111 -14.46 -23.56 -17.80
N ARG A 112 -15.13 -24.07 -16.76
CA ARG A 112 -16.22 -23.34 -16.07
C ARG A 112 -15.68 -22.10 -15.35
N LEU A 113 -14.56 -22.23 -14.66
CA LEU A 113 -13.90 -21.12 -13.96
C LEU A 113 -13.52 -19.99 -14.94
N LYS A 114 -12.85 -20.33 -16.05
CA LYS A 114 -12.47 -19.37 -17.12
C LYS A 114 -13.68 -18.70 -17.77
N ALA A 115 -14.80 -19.40 -17.86
CA ALA A 115 -16.06 -18.86 -18.36
C ALA A 115 -16.79 -17.95 -17.34
N GLY A 116 -16.23 -17.78 -16.13
CA GLY A 116 -16.79 -16.94 -15.08
C GLY A 116 -17.95 -17.58 -14.32
N ALA A 117 -18.10 -18.91 -14.35
CA ALA A 117 -19.22 -19.60 -13.73
C ALA A 117 -19.32 -19.37 -12.20
N TYR A 118 -18.20 -19.01 -11.56
CA TYR A 118 -18.10 -18.78 -10.11
C TYR A 118 -17.67 -17.36 -9.74
N GLY A 119 -17.58 -16.44 -10.71
CA GLY A 119 -17.02 -15.10 -10.50
C GLY A 119 -15.65 -14.90 -11.18
N ASP A 120 -15.00 -13.76 -10.90
CA ASP A 120 -13.71 -13.43 -11.49
C ASP A 120 -12.59 -14.25 -10.82
N ALA A 121 -11.78 -14.90 -11.65
CA ALA A 121 -10.66 -15.74 -11.24
C ALA A 121 -9.31 -15.09 -11.56
N ARG A 122 -9.29 -13.88 -12.15
CA ARG A 122 -8.04 -13.17 -12.50
C ARG A 122 -7.21 -12.86 -11.26
N GLY A 123 -5.91 -13.13 -11.34
CA GLY A 123 -4.96 -12.87 -10.27
C GLY A 123 -5.07 -13.81 -9.07
N MET A 124 -5.91 -14.85 -9.15
CA MET A 124 -6.03 -15.88 -8.13
C MET A 124 -4.83 -16.82 -8.16
N ILE A 125 -4.41 -17.31 -6.99
CA ILE A 125 -3.44 -18.41 -6.85
C ILE A 125 -4.20 -19.73 -6.84
N ILE A 126 -3.82 -20.72 -7.63
CA ILE A 126 -4.32 -22.10 -7.52
C ILE A 126 -3.23 -22.95 -6.87
N GLU A 127 -3.48 -23.40 -5.65
CA GLU A 127 -2.60 -24.31 -4.92
C GLU A 127 -2.99 -25.77 -5.15
N ILE A 128 -2.03 -26.58 -5.59
CA ILE A 128 -2.25 -27.98 -5.94
C ILE A 128 -2.04 -28.86 -4.70
N GLY A 129 -3.15 -29.23 -4.06
CA GLY A 129 -3.17 -30.14 -2.92
C GLY A 129 -2.80 -29.48 -1.58
N ASN A 130 -3.02 -30.22 -0.50
CA ASN A 130 -2.77 -29.80 0.86
C ASN A 130 -2.20 -30.94 1.70
N GLU A 131 -0.94 -30.80 2.11
CA GLU A 131 -0.20 -31.77 2.92
C GLU A 131 -0.32 -33.19 2.37
N TYR A 132 0.13 -33.42 1.13
CA TYR A 132 -0.01 -34.72 0.47
C TYR A 132 0.51 -35.89 1.35
N TYR A 133 1.51 -35.63 2.19
CA TYR A 133 2.16 -36.58 3.11
C TYR A 133 1.38 -36.89 4.40
N SER A 134 0.24 -36.24 4.65
CA SER A 134 -0.63 -36.47 5.81
C SER A 134 -2.04 -36.87 5.34
N GLY A 135 -2.78 -37.65 6.11
CA GLY A 135 -4.15 -38.02 5.72
C GLY A 135 -4.69 -39.22 6.49
N SER A 136 -6.01 -39.35 6.51
CA SER A 136 -6.74 -40.47 7.10
C SER A 136 -7.88 -40.87 6.18
N ALA A 137 -8.43 -42.08 6.37
CA ALA A 137 -9.53 -42.55 5.54
C ALA A 137 -10.71 -41.55 5.56
N PRO A 138 -11.35 -41.26 4.41
CA PRO A 138 -11.19 -41.96 3.12
C PRO A 138 -10.07 -41.42 2.21
N TYR A 139 -9.34 -40.38 2.60
CA TYR A 139 -8.30 -39.72 1.78
C TYR A 139 -6.91 -39.86 2.44
N PRO A 140 -6.24 -41.02 2.27
CA PRO A 140 -4.96 -41.30 2.91
C PRO A 140 -3.82 -40.44 2.33
N ALA A 141 -2.68 -40.44 3.03
CA ALA A 141 -1.47 -39.79 2.55
C ALA A 141 -0.98 -40.39 1.21
N MET A 142 -0.47 -39.53 0.34
CA MET A 142 0.20 -39.88 -0.91
C MET A 142 1.71 -40.00 -0.69
N THR A 143 2.36 -40.83 -1.50
CA THR A 143 3.82 -40.79 -1.64
C THR A 143 4.25 -39.53 -2.42
N ALA A 144 5.50 -39.08 -2.23
CA ALA A 144 6.05 -37.96 -2.99
C ALA A 144 6.04 -38.20 -4.51
N ALA A 145 6.15 -39.46 -4.95
CA ALA A 145 6.08 -39.82 -6.37
C ALA A 145 4.66 -39.68 -6.92
N GLN A 146 3.65 -40.19 -6.21
CA GLN A 146 2.24 -40.03 -6.59
C GLN A 146 1.84 -38.56 -6.66
N TYR A 147 2.24 -37.77 -5.65
CA TYR A 147 1.95 -36.35 -5.65
C TYR A 147 2.68 -35.62 -6.77
N GLY A 148 3.99 -35.87 -6.95
CA GLY A 148 4.77 -35.23 -8.01
C GLY A 148 4.23 -35.49 -9.41
N GLU A 149 3.78 -36.73 -9.70
CA GLU A 149 3.15 -37.07 -10.97
C GLU A 149 1.83 -36.31 -11.18
N LEU A 150 0.92 -36.36 -10.20
CA LEU A 150 -0.39 -35.73 -10.32
C LEU A 150 -0.28 -34.20 -10.36
N ALA A 151 0.54 -33.61 -9.49
CA ALA A 151 0.73 -32.17 -9.40
C ALA A 151 1.35 -31.61 -10.67
N SER A 152 2.30 -32.31 -11.29
CA SER A 152 2.86 -31.92 -12.58
C SER A 152 1.77 -31.89 -13.66
N ARG A 153 0.93 -32.93 -13.75
CA ARG A 153 -0.18 -32.96 -14.72
C ARG A 153 -1.22 -31.86 -14.47
N PHE A 154 -1.50 -31.56 -13.21
CA PHE A 154 -2.42 -30.49 -12.83
C PHE A 154 -1.87 -29.12 -13.21
N ALA A 155 -0.60 -28.84 -12.91
CA ALA A 155 0.07 -27.61 -13.30
C ALA A 155 0.03 -27.38 -14.82
N SER A 156 0.39 -28.39 -15.62
CA SER A 156 0.28 -28.34 -17.10
C SER A 156 -1.13 -28.00 -17.57
N THR A 157 -2.14 -28.62 -16.94
CA THR A 157 -3.54 -28.44 -17.32
C THR A 157 -4.02 -27.04 -16.98
N ILE A 158 -3.65 -26.52 -15.80
CA ILE A 158 -3.94 -25.15 -15.38
C ILE A 158 -3.28 -24.15 -16.33
N GLN A 159 -1.98 -24.30 -16.60
CA GLN A 159 -1.24 -23.41 -17.51
C GLN A 159 -1.85 -23.39 -18.91
N SER A 160 -2.20 -24.56 -19.45
CA SER A 160 -2.79 -24.68 -20.80
C SER A 160 -4.16 -24.01 -20.92
N ILE A 161 -4.99 -24.09 -19.88
CA ILE A 161 -6.37 -23.57 -19.91
C ILE A 161 -6.42 -22.12 -19.43
N MET A 162 -5.79 -21.80 -18.31
CA MET A 162 -5.87 -20.51 -17.65
C MET A 162 -4.76 -19.55 -18.10
N GLY A 163 -3.57 -20.06 -18.44
CA GLY A 163 -2.38 -19.24 -18.69
C GLY A 163 -2.10 -18.27 -17.54
N ASP A 164 -1.60 -17.09 -17.88
CA ASP A 164 -1.23 -16.02 -16.94
C ASP A 164 -2.43 -15.37 -16.21
N THR A 165 -3.64 -15.94 -16.36
CA THR A 165 -4.84 -15.47 -15.63
C THR A 165 -4.74 -15.78 -14.13
N VAL A 166 -4.02 -16.85 -13.77
CA VAL A 166 -3.85 -17.35 -12.40
C VAL A 166 -2.38 -17.64 -12.15
N ALA A 167 -1.96 -17.63 -10.89
CA ALA A 167 -0.67 -18.16 -10.48
C ALA A 167 -0.81 -19.62 -10.02
N ILE A 168 0.17 -20.47 -10.29
CA ILE A 168 0.17 -21.89 -9.96
C ILE A 168 1.14 -22.15 -8.81
N SER A 169 0.59 -22.63 -7.69
CA SER A 169 1.34 -22.97 -6.49
C SER A 169 1.41 -24.49 -6.28
N VAL A 170 2.61 -25.01 -6.04
CA VAL A 170 2.86 -26.44 -5.78
C VAL A 170 3.47 -26.63 -4.40
N GLN A 171 2.98 -27.62 -3.66
CA GLN A 171 3.50 -27.92 -2.34
C GLN A 171 4.88 -28.58 -2.41
N THR A 172 5.82 -28.07 -1.61
CA THR A 172 7.16 -28.64 -1.46
C THR A 172 7.13 -29.95 -0.65
N GLY A 173 8.22 -30.72 -0.77
CA GLY A 173 8.34 -31.96 -0.02
C GLY A 173 8.51 -31.74 1.49
N LYS A 174 7.98 -32.67 2.30
CA LYS A 174 8.18 -32.67 3.76
C LYS A 174 9.65 -32.78 4.15
N THR A 175 10.41 -33.57 3.39
CA THR A 175 11.85 -33.79 3.57
C THR A 175 12.61 -33.41 2.31
N ALA A 176 13.93 -33.22 2.41
CA ALA A 176 14.79 -33.01 1.24
C ALA A 176 14.68 -34.13 0.20
N ARG A 177 14.48 -35.37 0.64
CA ARG A 177 14.28 -36.53 -0.25
C ARG A 177 12.95 -36.42 -0.99
N ASP A 178 11.87 -36.12 -0.29
CA ASP A 178 10.55 -35.98 -0.91
C ASP A 178 10.55 -34.81 -1.91
N ASN A 179 11.18 -33.70 -1.53
CA ASN A 179 11.31 -32.51 -2.37
C ASN A 179 12.08 -32.83 -3.66
N ALA A 180 13.16 -33.62 -3.58
CA ALA A 180 13.89 -34.06 -4.76
C ALA A 180 13.04 -34.96 -5.67
N VAL A 181 12.19 -35.84 -5.12
CA VAL A 181 11.29 -36.70 -5.91
C VAL A 181 10.27 -35.86 -6.67
N ILE A 182 9.62 -34.90 -5.99
CA ILE A 182 8.63 -34.01 -6.61
C ILE A 182 9.29 -33.17 -7.70
N LYS A 183 10.43 -32.55 -7.38
CA LYS A 183 11.22 -31.76 -8.32
C LYS A 183 11.56 -32.55 -9.60
N ASN A 184 11.95 -33.81 -9.48
CA ASN A 184 12.28 -34.65 -10.63
C ASN A 184 11.06 -34.92 -11.52
N ALA A 185 9.84 -34.96 -10.97
CA ALA A 185 8.63 -35.12 -11.77
C ALA A 185 8.42 -33.92 -12.70
N PHE A 186 8.63 -32.68 -12.21
CA PHE A 186 8.54 -31.46 -13.01
C PHE A 186 9.70 -31.32 -14.02
N ASP A 187 10.90 -31.76 -13.67
CA ASP A 187 12.07 -31.76 -14.57
C ASP A 187 11.86 -32.68 -15.80
N LEU A 188 11.26 -33.85 -15.58
CA LEU A 188 10.97 -34.84 -16.63
C LEU A 188 9.78 -34.46 -17.51
N ALA A 189 8.86 -33.64 -17.01
CA ALA A 189 7.64 -33.27 -17.73
C ALA A 189 7.84 -32.14 -18.77
N ALA A 190 8.97 -31.41 -18.74
CA ALA A 190 9.19 -30.16 -19.47
C ALA A 190 8.26 -28.99 -19.05
N GLU A 191 7.66 -29.08 -17.86
CA GLU A 191 6.62 -28.17 -17.33
C GLU A 191 7.17 -27.24 -16.24
N ARG A 192 8.46 -26.90 -16.33
CA ARG A 192 9.18 -26.09 -15.34
C ARG A 192 8.61 -24.68 -15.24
N ASP A 193 8.13 -24.18 -16.38
CA ASP A 193 7.64 -22.82 -16.55
C ASP A 193 6.18 -22.67 -16.12
N ALA A 194 5.51 -23.77 -15.73
CA ALA A 194 4.12 -23.77 -15.28
C ALA A 194 3.98 -23.62 -13.76
N VAL A 195 5.06 -23.43 -13.01
CA VAL A 195 5.03 -23.28 -11.55
C VAL A 195 5.51 -21.90 -11.18
N ASP A 196 4.58 -21.06 -10.72
CA ASP A 196 4.87 -19.70 -10.27
C ASP A 196 5.30 -19.67 -8.81
N MET A 197 4.82 -20.62 -7.99
CA MET A 197 5.00 -20.58 -6.54
C MET A 197 5.27 -21.95 -5.91
N LEU A 198 6.08 -21.95 -4.86
CA LEU A 198 6.33 -23.12 -4.01
C LEU A 198 5.73 -22.92 -2.63
N SER A 199 4.79 -23.77 -2.25
CA SER A 199 4.12 -23.67 -0.96
C SER A 199 4.69 -24.61 0.11
N PHE A 200 4.66 -24.16 1.36
CA PHE A 200 4.89 -25.01 2.53
C PHE A 200 4.14 -24.51 3.75
N HIS A 201 4.11 -25.38 4.77
CA HIS A 201 3.48 -25.13 6.05
C HIS A 201 4.55 -25.03 7.14
N GLU A 202 4.34 -24.16 8.13
CA GLU A 202 5.21 -24.07 9.30
C GLU A 202 4.44 -23.93 10.62
N TYR A 203 4.65 -24.93 11.48
CA TYR A 203 4.03 -25.01 12.81
C TYR A 203 5.08 -25.39 13.86
N PRO A 204 5.90 -24.45 14.34
CA PRO A 204 6.79 -24.69 15.45
C PRO A 204 6.01 -24.80 16.74
N TRP A 205 6.59 -25.53 17.68
CA TRP A 205 6.17 -25.55 19.08
C TRP A 205 6.87 -24.41 19.81
N ARG A 206 6.24 -23.84 20.86
CA ARG A 206 6.63 -22.63 21.64
C ARG A 206 8.14 -22.34 21.80
N LEU A 207 9.00 -23.36 21.81
CA LEU A 207 10.44 -23.28 22.08
C LEU A 207 11.32 -24.06 21.09
N GLN A 208 10.76 -24.57 20.00
CA GLN A 208 11.59 -25.16 18.94
C GLN A 208 12.30 -24.05 18.17
N PRO A 209 13.46 -24.33 17.54
CA PRO A 209 14.21 -23.33 16.79
C PRO A 209 13.45 -22.95 15.52
N ALA A 210 12.44 -22.08 15.67
CA ALA A 210 11.52 -21.67 14.63
C ALA A 210 12.28 -21.03 13.46
N ALA A 211 13.31 -20.24 13.76
CA ALA A 211 14.21 -19.68 12.77
C ALA A 211 14.94 -20.75 11.94
N GLU A 212 15.54 -21.76 12.58
CA GLU A 212 16.26 -22.83 11.88
C GLU A 212 15.30 -23.66 11.01
N ARG A 213 14.12 -23.98 11.53
CA ARG A 213 13.09 -24.70 10.78
C ARG A 213 12.61 -23.91 9.56
N MET A 214 12.37 -22.61 9.73
CA MET A 214 11.96 -21.74 8.64
C MET A 214 13.08 -21.65 7.58
N ALA A 215 14.33 -21.48 8.02
CA ALA A 215 15.50 -21.46 7.14
C ALA A 215 15.66 -22.77 6.34
N ASP A 216 15.43 -23.92 6.96
CA ASP A 216 15.43 -25.22 6.27
C ASP A 216 14.36 -25.30 5.19
N LYS A 217 13.15 -24.77 5.44
CA LYS A 217 12.06 -24.71 4.45
C LYS A 217 12.40 -23.78 3.28
N ILE A 218 12.94 -22.60 3.57
CA ILE A 218 13.42 -21.67 2.54
C ILE A 218 14.52 -22.32 1.70
N ALA A 219 15.46 -23.03 2.32
CA ALA A 219 16.51 -23.74 1.62
C ALA A 219 15.97 -24.87 0.72
N LEU A 220 14.92 -25.58 1.17
CA LEU A 220 14.23 -26.58 0.35
C LEU A 220 13.55 -25.96 -0.88
N ALA A 221 12.83 -24.85 -0.71
CA ALA A 221 12.20 -24.11 -1.82
C ALA A 221 13.27 -23.58 -2.79
N ALA A 222 14.29 -22.88 -2.28
CA ALA A 222 15.39 -22.32 -3.07
C ALA A 222 16.16 -23.38 -3.87
N SER A 223 16.10 -24.66 -3.48
CA SER A 223 16.75 -25.75 -4.23
C SER A 223 16.13 -26.02 -5.61
N TRP A 224 14.92 -25.53 -5.89
CA TRP A 224 14.24 -25.64 -7.18
C TRP A 224 14.83 -24.69 -8.24
N SER A 225 15.37 -23.53 -7.85
CA SER A 225 16.11 -22.62 -8.75
C SER A 225 17.22 -23.30 -9.55
N LYS A 226 17.81 -24.38 -9.00
CA LYS A 226 18.87 -25.17 -9.64
C LYS A 226 18.42 -25.94 -10.89
N ILE A 227 17.12 -26.08 -11.14
CA ILE A 227 16.58 -26.67 -12.38
C ILE A 227 15.88 -25.63 -13.27
N GLY A 228 16.07 -24.34 -12.98
CA GLY A 228 15.51 -23.23 -13.75
C GLY A 228 14.11 -22.79 -13.34
N VAL A 229 13.53 -23.35 -12.27
CA VAL A 229 12.25 -22.87 -11.72
C VAL A 229 12.52 -21.65 -10.84
N ASP A 230 12.13 -20.47 -11.31
CA ASP A 230 12.22 -19.21 -10.59
C ASP A 230 10.86 -18.87 -9.99
N ALA A 231 10.50 -19.58 -8.91
CA ALA A 231 9.20 -19.49 -8.27
C ALA A 231 9.26 -18.64 -6.99
N ASP A 232 8.19 -17.88 -6.76
CA ASP A 232 7.93 -17.19 -5.50
C ASP A 232 7.69 -18.22 -4.38
N ILE A 233 7.82 -17.78 -3.13
CA ILE A 233 7.60 -18.66 -1.99
C ILE A 233 6.29 -18.32 -1.28
N PHE A 234 5.45 -19.33 -1.07
CA PHE A 234 4.17 -19.21 -0.37
C PHE A 234 4.18 -19.97 0.96
N LEU A 235 4.23 -19.26 2.09
CA LEU A 235 3.95 -19.83 3.41
C LEU A 235 2.42 -19.98 3.60
N SER A 236 1.86 -20.90 2.83
CA SER A 236 0.41 -21.17 2.69
C SER A 236 -0.31 -21.52 3.99
N GLU A 237 0.40 -22.06 4.99
CA GLU A 237 -0.13 -22.20 6.34
C GLU A 237 0.97 -21.99 7.37
N TRP A 238 0.72 -21.12 8.34
CA TRP A 238 1.62 -21.00 9.48
C TRP A 238 0.91 -20.59 10.76
N ASN A 239 1.38 -21.13 11.88
CA ASN A 239 0.99 -20.75 13.23
C ASN A 239 1.96 -21.37 14.25
N VAL A 240 1.69 -21.22 15.54
CA VAL A 240 2.38 -21.95 16.61
C VAL A 240 1.47 -23.05 17.15
N GLY A 241 1.98 -24.28 17.27
CA GLY A 241 1.19 -25.42 17.72
C GLY A 241 0.74 -25.34 19.19
N SER A 242 -0.48 -25.79 19.49
CA SER A 242 -1.01 -25.99 20.86
C SER A 242 -0.70 -27.42 21.33
N SER A 243 0.01 -27.61 22.44
CA SER A 243 0.48 -28.94 22.85
C SER A 243 -0.69 -29.93 23.01
N ALA A 244 -0.48 -31.20 22.66
CA ALA A 244 -1.45 -32.26 22.92
C ALA A 244 -1.66 -32.51 24.44
N ASP A 245 -0.76 -31.99 25.28
CA ASP A 245 -0.83 -31.99 26.74
C ASP A 245 -1.42 -30.70 27.33
N ALA A 246 -1.83 -29.74 26.50
CA ALA A 246 -2.52 -28.55 27.00
C ALA A 246 -3.92 -28.94 27.47
N THR A 247 -4.09 -29.11 28.78
CA THR A 247 -5.42 -29.02 29.37
C THR A 247 -5.96 -27.61 29.07
N ARG A 248 -7.29 -27.50 28.90
CA ARG A 248 -8.03 -26.27 28.55
C ARG A 248 -7.69 -25.05 29.43
N ASP A 249 -7.10 -25.27 30.60
CA ASP A 249 -6.65 -24.23 31.53
C ASP A 249 -5.22 -23.74 31.23
N SER A 250 -4.36 -24.53 30.59
CA SER A 250 -2.97 -24.16 30.28
C SER A 250 -2.78 -23.37 28.97
N GLU A 251 -3.82 -23.20 28.14
CA GLU A 251 -3.78 -22.48 26.84
C GLU A 251 -3.43 -20.98 26.94
N HIS A 252 -3.31 -20.45 28.15
CA HIS A 252 -3.25 -19.03 28.42
C HIS A 252 -1.81 -18.47 28.52
N ASP A 253 -0.82 -19.25 28.94
CA ASP A 253 0.61 -18.87 28.88
C ASP A 253 1.17 -18.93 27.45
N TYR A 254 0.34 -19.32 26.48
CA TYR A 254 0.74 -19.52 25.09
C TYR A 254 0.63 -18.25 24.25
N ALA A 255 -0.38 -17.40 24.41
CA ALA A 255 -0.64 -16.32 23.45
C ALA A 255 0.53 -15.32 23.31
N GLU A 256 1.25 -15.06 24.40
CA GLU A 256 2.35 -14.08 24.46
C GLU A 256 3.63 -14.66 23.85
N ALA A 257 4.02 -15.86 24.30
CA ALA A 257 5.11 -16.62 23.73
C ALA A 257 4.89 -16.98 22.25
N GLN A 258 3.64 -17.27 21.87
CA GLN A 258 3.22 -17.50 20.50
C GLN A 258 3.41 -16.24 19.65
N SER A 259 3.02 -15.06 20.15
CA SER A 259 3.21 -13.80 19.43
C SER A 259 4.71 -13.57 19.15
N SER A 260 5.55 -13.70 20.17
CA SER A 260 6.99 -13.54 19.97
C SER A 260 7.57 -14.56 18.99
N THR A 261 7.13 -15.82 19.05
CA THR A 261 7.52 -16.88 18.11
C THR A 261 7.04 -16.59 16.68
N LEU A 262 5.81 -16.10 16.50
CA LEU A 262 5.27 -15.72 15.19
C LEU A 262 6.05 -14.58 14.56
N LEU A 263 6.49 -13.59 15.35
CA LEU A 263 7.32 -12.49 14.85
C LEU A 263 8.66 -13.01 14.29
N GLU A 264 9.26 -14.01 14.94
CA GLU A 264 10.48 -14.65 14.44
C GLU A 264 10.24 -15.47 13.17
N ILE A 265 9.17 -16.28 13.12
CA ILE A 265 8.80 -17.01 11.89
C ILE A 265 8.60 -16.02 10.74
N ALA A 266 7.82 -14.96 10.98
CA ALA A 266 7.52 -13.94 9.98
C ALA A 266 8.80 -13.26 9.50
N THR A 267 9.68 -12.88 10.42
CA THR A 267 10.93 -12.19 10.04
C THR A 267 11.88 -13.11 9.28
N GLU A 268 12.04 -14.36 9.69
CA GLU A 268 12.87 -15.32 8.96
C GLU A 268 12.28 -15.69 7.59
N ALA A 269 10.96 -15.74 7.48
CA ALA A 269 10.26 -15.86 6.20
C ALA A 269 10.56 -14.67 5.28
N LEU A 270 10.43 -13.44 5.78
CA LEU A 270 10.71 -12.23 5.01
C LEU A 270 12.19 -12.13 4.59
N LYS A 271 13.14 -12.48 5.48
CA LYS A 271 14.57 -12.61 5.12
C LYS A 271 14.82 -13.66 4.04
N GLY A 272 14.01 -14.71 4.04
CA GLY A 272 14.01 -15.79 3.08
C GLY A 272 13.39 -15.47 1.72
N GLY A 273 12.76 -14.30 1.58
CA GLY A 273 12.03 -13.91 0.37
C GLY A 273 10.71 -14.65 0.22
N VAL A 274 9.99 -14.83 1.32
CA VAL A 274 8.60 -15.29 1.27
C VAL A 274 7.73 -14.11 0.85
N ASP A 275 7.15 -14.18 -0.34
CA ASP A 275 6.30 -13.13 -0.91
C ASP A 275 4.84 -13.24 -0.45
N TYR A 276 4.40 -14.46 -0.12
CA TYR A 276 3.03 -14.75 0.27
C TYR A 276 2.99 -15.59 1.54
N ALA A 277 2.07 -15.28 2.44
CA ALA A 277 1.85 -16.12 3.61
C ALA A 277 0.38 -16.06 4.03
N ALA A 278 -0.13 -17.15 4.60
CA ALA A 278 -1.48 -17.17 5.13
C ALA A 278 -1.49 -17.74 6.56
N ILE A 279 -1.77 -16.88 7.54
CA ILE A 279 -1.84 -17.31 8.94
C ILE A 279 -2.99 -18.31 9.09
N TRP A 280 -2.71 -19.45 9.72
CA TRP A 280 -3.70 -20.47 10.01
C TRP A 280 -4.51 -20.08 11.26
N GLY A 281 -5.80 -20.46 11.33
CA GLY A 281 -6.57 -20.35 12.57
C GLY A 281 -7.32 -19.03 12.79
N VAL A 282 -7.98 -18.51 11.76
CA VAL A 282 -8.92 -17.37 11.86
C VAL A 282 -10.15 -17.71 12.73
N GLN A 283 -10.42 -19.01 12.94
CA GLN A 283 -11.41 -19.52 13.90
C GLN A 283 -11.11 -20.96 14.36
N GLN A 284 -10.52 -21.14 15.55
CA GLN A 284 -10.32 -22.46 16.16
C GLN A 284 -10.57 -22.45 17.66
N ARG A 285 -11.01 -23.59 18.22
CA ARG A 285 -11.13 -23.78 19.69
C ARG A 285 -9.82 -23.53 20.44
N THR A 286 -8.69 -23.65 19.76
CA THR A 286 -7.36 -23.23 20.20
C THR A 286 -7.23 -21.73 19.94
N ARG A 287 -6.99 -20.94 20.99
CA ARG A 287 -6.95 -19.46 20.95
C ARG A 287 -5.77 -18.92 20.15
N THR A 288 -5.82 -19.09 18.84
CA THR A 288 -4.85 -18.66 17.84
C THR A 288 -5.21 -17.25 17.33
N ALA A 289 -4.63 -16.75 16.22
CA ALA A 289 -4.68 -15.34 15.80
C ALA A 289 -6.04 -14.64 16.01
N LEU A 290 -7.16 -15.36 15.90
CA LEU A 290 -8.49 -14.82 16.10
C LEU A 290 -9.37 -15.68 17.03
N GLY A 291 -10.36 -15.03 17.66
CA GLY A 291 -11.32 -15.57 18.63
C GLY A 291 -11.81 -16.98 18.33
N ALA A 292 -11.88 -17.82 19.38
CA ALA A 292 -11.95 -19.28 19.25
C ALA A 292 -13.32 -19.87 18.85
N ASP A 293 -14.39 -19.08 18.97
CA ASP A 293 -15.77 -19.50 18.72
C ASP A 293 -16.42 -18.64 17.61
N GLU A 294 -17.29 -19.27 16.80
CA GLU A 294 -18.23 -18.56 15.91
C GLU A 294 -19.01 -17.52 16.73
N GLY A 295 -18.95 -16.24 16.34
CA GLY A 295 -19.62 -15.16 17.08
C GLY A 295 -18.77 -14.42 18.13
N ASP A 296 -17.59 -14.93 18.51
CA ASP A 296 -16.64 -14.19 19.36
C ASP A 296 -15.77 -13.27 18.48
N GLY A 297 -16.09 -11.98 18.42
CA GLY A 297 -15.40 -10.96 17.62
C GLY A 297 -14.02 -10.53 18.14
N ARG A 298 -13.45 -11.23 19.14
CA ARG A 298 -12.16 -10.86 19.72
C ARG A 298 -10.98 -11.20 18.80
N VAL A 299 -10.01 -10.30 18.74
CA VAL A 299 -8.67 -10.52 18.16
C VAL A 299 -7.71 -10.81 19.31
N TRP A 300 -7.09 -12.00 19.31
CA TRP A 300 -6.13 -12.40 20.32
C TRP A 300 -4.76 -11.77 20.05
N ALA A 301 -3.85 -11.80 21.04
CA ALA A 301 -2.53 -11.17 20.92
C ALA A 301 -1.74 -11.59 19.64
N PRO A 302 -1.72 -12.88 19.24
CA PRO A 302 -1.13 -13.28 17.97
C PRO A 302 -1.73 -12.58 16.73
N GLY A 303 -3.04 -12.35 16.70
CA GLY A 303 -3.69 -11.62 15.60
C GLY A 303 -3.42 -10.13 15.65
N LYS A 304 -3.29 -9.54 16.85
CA LYS A 304 -2.87 -8.14 16.99
C LYS A 304 -1.46 -7.94 16.44
N LEU A 305 -0.54 -8.86 16.71
CA LEU A 305 0.78 -8.85 16.09
C LEU A 305 0.68 -8.96 14.56
N VAL A 306 -0.12 -9.88 14.03
CA VAL A 306 -0.29 -10.00 12.56
C VAL A 306 -0.82 -8.69 11.97
N ALA A 307 -1.80 -8.06 12.61
CA ALA A 307 -2.31 -6.75 12.19
C ALA A 307 -1.22 -5.66 12.24
N MET A 308 -0.41 -5.63 13.31
CA MET A 308 0.73 -4.70 13.43
C MET A 308 1.75 -4.91 12.31
N LEU A 309 2.03 -6.16 11.94
CA LEU A 309 2.92 -6.49 10.83
C LEU A 309 2.32 -6.02 9.49
N GLY A 310 1.05 -6.32 9.23
CA GLY A 310 0.35 -5.91 8.00
C GLY A 310 0.20 -4.40 7.84
N GLU A 311 0.05 -3.65 8.94
CA GLU A 311 0.05 -2.19 8.92
C GLU A 311 1.43 -1.61 8.61
N SER A 312 2.50 -2.25 9.12
CA SER A 312 3.82 -1.62 9.21
C SER A 312 4.83 -2.07 8.19
N LEU A 313 4.66 -3.22 7.55
CA LEU A 313 5.71 -3.82 6.74
C LEU A 313 5.52 -3.75 5.21
N PRO A 314 4.31 -3.61 4.63
CA PRO A 314 4.18 -3.45 3.18
C PRO A 314 5.09 -2.33 2.64
N GLY A 315 5.79 -2.60 1.54
CA GLY A 315 6.67 -1.62 0.90
C GLY A 315 8.05 -1.44 1.56
N LYS A 316 8.29 -2.02 2.73
CA LYS A 316 9.59 -1.99 3.43
C LYS A 316 10.47 -3.17 3.01
N ARG A 317 11.76 -3.14 3.37
CA ARG A 317 12.70 -4.26 3.26
C ARG A 317 13.27 -4.58 4.63
N VAL A 318 13.69 -5.83 4.83
CA VAL A 318 14.35 -6.24 6.08
C VAL A 318 15.72 -5.55 6.19
N VAL A 319 16.06 -5.10 7.40
CA VAL A 319 17.35 -4.50 7.74
C VAL A 319 18.11 -5.43 8.68
N ASP A 320 19.34 -5.74 8.32
CA ASP A 320 20.28 -6.39 9.23
C ASP A 320 20.91 -5.31 10.13
N LEU A 321 20.42 -5.21 11.38
CA LEU A 321 20.96 -4.29 12.38
C LEU A 321 22.29 -4.78 12.99
N GLY A 322 22.79 -5.95 12.61
CA GLY A 322 23.85 -6.62 13.35
C GLY A 322 23.40 -6.99 14.77
N ALA A 323 24.35 -7.15 15.69
CA ALA A 323 24.03 -7.36 17.10
C ALA A 323 23.68 -6.02 17.76
N ALA A 324 22.39 -5.72 17.89
CA ALA A 324 21.93 -4.60 18.72
C ALA A 324 22.47 -4.76 20.15
N THR A 325 22.97 -3.69 20.76
CA THR A 325 23.39 -3.73 22.17
C THR A 325 22.18 -4.04 23.06
N GLY A 326 22.23 -5.18 23.75
CA GLY A 326 21.12 -5.72 24.53
C GLY A 326 20.33 -6.84 23.85
N SER A 327 20.61 -7.19 22.59
CA SER A 327 20.06 -8.41 21.99
C SER A 327 20.65 -9.64 22.69
N SER A 328 19.79 -10.55 23.13
CA SER A 328 20.17 -11.80 23.81
C SER A 328 19.34 -12.96 23.23
N ASP A 329 19.39 -14.13 23.85
CA ASP A 329 18.39 -15.18 23.54
C ASP A 329 16.99 -14.78 24.01
N GLU A 330 16.90 -13.93 25.03
CA GLU A 330 15.65 -13.42 25.62
C GLU A 330 15.11 -12.20 24.89
N VAL A 331 15.95 -11.40 24.22
CA VAL A 331 15.52 -10.20 23.50
C VAL A 331 15.95 -10.24 22.04
N LYS A 332 14.97 -10.23 21.14
CA LYS A 332 15.18 -10.16 19.68
C LYS A 332 14.77 -8.81 19.13
N VAL A 333 15.55 -8.30 18.18
CA VAL A 333 15.29 -7.01 17.51
C VAL A 333 15.27 -7.24 16.01
N TYR A 334 14.22 -6.75 15.36
CA TYR A 334 13.99 -6.87 13.93
C TYR A 334 13.70 -5.49 13.37
N ALA A 335 14.38 -5.09 12.32
CA ALA A 335 14.13 -3.80 11.68
C ALA A 335 13.79 -3.95 10.22
N PHE A 336 12.99 -3.00 9.77
CA PHE A 336 12.45 -2.91 8.44
C PHE A 336 12.52 -1.45 8.01
N GLU A 337 12.84 -1.19 6.75
CA GLU A 337 12.95 0.18 6.26
C GLU A 337 12.34 0.32 4.87
N ASP A 338 11.72 1.46 4.60
CA ASP A 338 11.55 1.97 3.26
C ASP A 338 12.38 3.24 3.12
N ARG A 339 12.02 4.15 2.21
CA ARG A 339 12.72 5.44 2.08
C ARG A 339 12.38 6.39 3.22
N ALA A 340 11.13 6.44 3.66
CA ALA A 340 10.60 7.42 4.61
C ALA A 340 10.74 7.00 6.07
N GLN A 341 10.73 5.70 6.34
CA GLN A 341 10.55 5.17 7.69
C GLN A 341 11.47 3.99 7.98
N ILE A 342 11.86 3.88 9.25
CA ILE A 342 12.39 2.65 9.85
C ILE A 342 11.39 2.17 10.88
N THR A 343 10.95 0.93 10.77
CA THR A 343 10.14 0.27 11.79
C THR A 343 10.99 -0.80 12.47
N VAL A 344 11.05 -0.76 13.79
CA VAL A 344 11.76 -1.72 14.62
C VAL A 344 10.77 -2.45 15.51
N PHE A 345 10.77 -3.77 15.43
CA PHE A 345 10.09 -4.66 16.37
C PHE A 345 11.10 -5.21 17.36
N ILE A 346 10.81 -5.09 18.65
CA ILE A 346 11.59 -5.63 19.75
C ILE A 346 10.70 -6.65 20.44
N ALA A 347 11.20 -7.86 20.64
CA ALA A 347 10.46 -8.95 21.24
C ALA A 347 11.22 -9.51 22.44
N ALA A 348 10.61 -9.43 23.61
CA ALA A 348 11.06 -10.08 24.82
C ALA A 348 10.50 -11.52 24.88
N ARG A 349 11.30 -12.44 25.42
CA ARG A 349 10.96 -13.84 25.68
C ARG A 349 11.67 -14.31 26.93
N ASP A 350 10.89 -14.72 27.92
CA ASP A 350 11.42 -15.29 29.16
C ASP A 350 12.49 -14.40 29.80
N LEU A 351 12.23 -13.08 29.91
CA LEU A 351 13.15 -12.16 30.59
C LEU A 351 13.49 -12.70 31.98
N THR A 352 14.78 -12.88 32.25
CA THR A 352 15.24 -13.39 33.55
C THR A 352 15.38 -12.30 34.62
N GLU A 353 15.37 -11.03 34.20
CA GLU A 353 15.39 -9.84 35.04
C GLU A 353 14.04 -9.11 34.97
N ASP A 354 13.67 -8.39 36.04
CA ASP A 354 12.39 -7.66 36.14
C ASP A 354 12.21 -6.63 35.00
N GLN A 355 13.32 -6.16 34.39
CA GLN A 355 13.33 -5.25 33.26
C GLN A 355 14.54 -5.53 32.36
N ALA A 356 14.40 -5.30 31.06
CA ALA A 356 15.51 -5.29 30.11
C ALA A 356 15.52 -3.98 29.34
N THR A 357 16.70 -3.38 29.15
CA THR A 357 16.83 -2.13 28.36
C THR A 357 17.44 -2.46 27.01
N VAL A 358 16.77 -2.01 25.95
CA VAL A 358 17.24 -2.13 24.58
C VAL A 358 17.57 -0.75 24.05
N THR A 359 18.80 -0.56 23.61
CA THR A 359 19.24 0.66 22.91
C THR A 359 19.44 0.35 21.45
N ILE A 360 18.67 1.01 20.60
CA ILE A 360 18.80 0.96 19.14
C ILE A 360 19.73 2.10 18.73
N ASP A 361 20.86 1.72 18.13
CA ASP A 361 21.76 2.65 17.49
C ASP A 361 21.29 2.91 16.05
N LEU A 362 20.91 4.15 15.74
CA LEU A 362 20.52 4.58 14.39
C LEU A 362 21.65 5.32 13.67
N THR A 363 22.90 5.22 14.14
CA THR A 363 24.07 5.72 13.41
C THR A 363 24.24 4.97 12.09
N GLY A 364 24.25 5.72 10.99
CA GLY A 364 24.24 5.17 9.62
C GLY A 364 22.93 5.36 8.86
N VAL A 365 21.84 5.75 9.54
CA VAL A 365 20.61 6.23 8.91
C VAL A 365 20.84 7.67 8.42
N ARG A 366 21.13 7.82 7.12
CA ARG A 366 21.65 9.07 6.52
C ARG A 366 20.80 10.33 6.70
N ALA A 367 19.51 10.19 7.02
CA ALA A 367 18.54 11.28 6.97
C ALA A 367 18.29 11.99 8.32
N GLY A 368 18.76 11.47 9.46
CA GLY A 368 18.24 11.97 10.76
C GLY A 368 16.80 11.51 11.00
N ILE A 369 16.23 11.83 12.17
CA ILE A 369 14.90 11.35 12.62
C ILE A 369 14.02 12.56 12.94
N ALA A 370 12.88 12.70 12.25
CA ALA A 370 11.95 13.82 12.42
C ALA A 370 10.92 13.55 13.52
N ASP A 371 10.40 12.33 13.59
CA ASP A 371 9.46 11.90 14.61
C ASP A 371 9.68 10.44 14.99
N VAL A 372 9.26 10.10 16.20
CA VAL A 372 9.29 8.72 16.71
C VAL A 372 7.98 8.42 17.40
N ARG A 373 7.29 7.41 16.88
CA ARG A 373 6.09 6.85 17.48
C ARG A 373 6.35 5.41 17.90
N GLY A 374 5.78 5.01 19.02
CA GLY A 374 5.91 3.66 19.52
C GLY A 374 4.61 3.16 20.10
N ASP A 375 4.42 1.86 20.02
CA ASP A 375 3.41 1.14 20.76
C ASP A 375 3.95 -0.20 21.25
N ARG A 376 3.40 -0.67 22.36
CA ARG A 376 3.69 -1.96 22.95
C ARG A 376 2.44 -2.80 22.97
N LEU A 377 2.60 -4.02 22.52
CA LEU A 377 1.69 -5.10 22.87
C LEU A 377 2.17 -5.64 24.21
N SER A 378 1.58 -5.11 25.28
CA SER A 378 1.91 -5.51 26.65
C SER A 378 0.95 -6.54 27.20
N PHE A 379 1.54 -7.32 28.09
CA PHE A 379 0.94 -8.48 28.70
C PHE A 379 0.96 -8.24 30.22
N THR A 380 -0.13 -7.71 30.79
CA THR A 380 -0.07 -7.22 32.18
C THR A 380 -0.13 -8.35 33.22
N GLY A 381 1.02 -8.69 33.83
CA GLY A 381 1.08 -9.29 35.18
C GLY A 381 2.17 -10.36 35.38
N HIS A 382 3.17 -10.06 36.21
CA HIS A 382 4.28 -10.94 36.62
C HIS A 382 3.89 -12.16 37.47
N SER A 383 2.62 -12.37 37.82
CA SER A 383 2.19 -13.52 38.65
C SER A 383 0.67 -13.64 38.76
N GLY A 384 0.09 -14.65 38.12
CA GLY A 384 -1.31 -15.03 38.31
C GLY A 384 -1.92 -15.67 37.07
N PRO A 385 -3.02 -16.46 37.21
CA PRO A 385 -3.59 -17.17 36.09
C PRO A 385 -4.16 -16.15 35.10
N TYR A 386 -3.58 -16.16 33.90
CA TYR A 386 -4.33 -16.06 32.66
C TYR A 386 -4.93 -14.67 32.32
N LYS A 387 -4.23 -13.89 31.48
CA LYS A 387 -4.83 -12.77 30.74
C LYS A 387 -4.66 -12.96 29.25
N VAL A 388 -5.78 -12.86 28.54
CA VAL A 388 -5.90 -13.31 27.15
C VAL A 388 -6.06 -12.13 26.18
N SER A 389 -6.35 -10.93 26.68
CA SER A 389 -6.45 -9.69 25.90
C SER A 389 -5.21 -8.82 26.11
N GLY A 390 -4.32 -8.72 25.12
CA GLY A 390 -3.29 -7.69 25.09
C GLY A 390 -3.91 -6.33 24.75
N SER A 391 -3.47 -5.24 25.36
CA SER A 391 -3.72 -3.87 24.88
C SER A 391 -2.56 -3.44 23.98
N VAL A 392 -2.86 -2.60 22.99
CA VAL A 392 -1.82 -1.88 22.26
C VAL A 392 -1.75 -0.53 22.92
N ASP A 393 -0.69 -0.30 23.69
CA ASP A 393 -0.51 0.90 24.49
C ASP A 393 0.63 1.75 23.89
N PRO A 394 0.52 3.08 23.87
CA PRO A 394 1.56 3.93 23.32
C PRO A 394 2.86 3.83 24.13
N VAL A 395 4.00 3.93 23.45
CA VAL A 395 5.34 3.93 24.02
C VAL A 395 6.13 5.10 23.47
N THR A 396 6.78 5.82 24.37
CA THR A 396 7.75 6.85 24.01
C THR A 396 9.14 6.33 24.36
N PRO A 397 10.02 6.06 23.36
CA PRO A 397 11.40 5.71 23.66
C PRO A 397 12.16 6.95 24.16
N GLU A 398 13.19 6.72 24.97
CA GLU A 398 14.13 7.77 25.35
C GLU A 398 15.11 8.01 24.20
N LEU A 399 15.18 9.24 23.70
CA LEU A 399 16.08 9.63 22.61
C LEU A 399 17.34 10.31 23.16
N ALA A 400 18.50 9.95 22.64
CA ALA A 400 19.76 10.60 22.94
C ALA A 400 20.57 10.85 21.66
N GLU A 401 21.13 12.05 21.52
CA GLU A 401 22.10 12.34 20.46
C GLU A 401 23.39 11.58 20.70
N ILE A 402 23.92 10.94 19.66
CA ILE A 402 25.19 10.22 19.68
C ILE A 402 26.06 10.68 18.50
N ALA A 403 27.36 10.35 18.54
CA ALA A 403 28.28 10.79 17.51
C ALA A 403 27.88 10.25 16.12
N GLY A 404 27.33 11.12 15.27
CA GLY A 404 26.90 10.76 13.92
C GLY A 404 25.46 10.21 13.81
N GLY A 405 24.61 10.39 14.83
CA GLY A 405 23.21 9.96 14.78
C GLY A 405 22.43 10.14 16.08
N VAL A 406 21.36 9.35 16.22
CA VAL A 406 20.49 9.29 17.40
C VAL A 406 20.45 7.85 17.88
N SER A 407 20.41 7.64 19.20
CA SER A 407 20.03 6.36 19.79
C SER A 407 18.63 6.47 20.39
N ALA A 408 17.86 5.39 20.27
CA ALA A 408 16.57 5.25 20.94
C ALA A 408 16.65 4.12 21.96
N THR A 409 16.30 4.41 23.19
CA THR A 409 16.29 3.44 24.29
C THR A 409 14.88 3.15 24.73
N VAL A 410 14.55 1.88 24.88
CA VAL A 410 13.26 1.45 25.46
C VAL A 410 13.50 0.40 26.54
N THR A 411 12.70 0.49 27.60
CA THR A 411 12.67 -0.49 28.68
C THR A 411 11.52 -1.45 28.46
N LEU A 412 11.86 -2.73 28.42
CA LEU A 412 10.95 -3.86 28.44
C LEU A 412 10.65 -4.21 29.91
N GLU A 413 9.39 -4.44 30.21
CA GLU A 413 8.88 -4.54 31.59
C GLU A 413 8.03 -5.80 31.82
N ALA A 414 8.10 -6.79 30.91
CA ALA A 414 7.37 -8.05 31.03
C ALA A 414 8.13 -9.22 30.37
N ASP A 415 7.99 -10.41 30.96
CA ASP A 415 8.58 -11.68 30.49
C ASP A 415 8.38 -11.92 28.98
N TYR A 416 7.19 -11.55 28.49
CA TYR A 416 6.87 -11.46 27.08
C TYR A 416 6.35 -10.05 26.81
N GLU A 417 6.92 -9.39 25.81
CA GLU A 417 6.52 -8.06 25.38
C GLU A 417 6.93 -7.88 23.92
N ILE A 418 6.08 -7.22 23.14
CA ILE A 418 6.45 -6.78 21.79
C ILE A 418 6.31 -5.28 21.72
N VAL A 419 7.41 -4.59 21.44
CA VAL A 419 7.42 -3.15 21.19
C VAL A 419 7.64 -2.93 19.71
N ARG A 420 6.79 -2.11 19.09
CA ARG A 420 7.00 -1.57 17.75
C ARG A 420 7.35 -0.10 17.88
N LEU A 421 8.49 0.28 17.33
CA LEU A 421 8.90 1.67 17.18
C LEU A 421 8.95 2.01 15.70
N THR A 422 8.37 3.13 15.31
CA THR A 422 8.49 3.67 13.96
C THR A 422 9.18 5.02 14.04
N PHE A 423 10.31 5.10 13.34
CA PHE A 423 11.13 6.29 13.19
C PHE A 423 10.84 6.88 11.83
N ASP A 424 10.21 8.05 11.81
CA ASP A 424 10.07 8.84 10.61
C ASP A 424 11.41 9.53 10.35
N ARG A 425 11.99 9.28 9.18
CA ARG A 425 13.25 9.92 8.80
C ARG A 425 13.01 11.40 8.58
N ASP A 426 13.95 12.22 9.03
CA ASP A 426 13.98 13.64 8.68
C ASP A 426 14.41 13.79 7.23
N MET A 427 13.44 13.66 6.33
CA MET A 427 13.72 13.57 4.90
C MET A 427 14.07 14.92 4.27
N GLY A 428 13.89 16.06 4.96
CA GLY A 428 14.22 17.41 4.47
C GLY A 428 14.02 17.65 2.96
N ASP A 429 14.85 18.50 2.36
CA ASP A 429 14.99 18.75 0.91
C ASP A 429 15.62 17.56 0.12
N VAL A 430 15.69 16.35 0.69
CA VAL A 430 16.41 15.21 0.10
C VAL A 430 15.60 14.49 -0.99
N LEU A 431 14.39 14.95 -1.28
CA LEU A 431 13.60 14.54 -2.44
C LEU A 431 13.64 15.52 -3.61
N ARG A 432 14.43 16.60 -3.60
CA ARG A 432 14.57 17.47 -4.79
C ARG A 432 15.14 16.69 -5.97
N GLN A 433 14.28 16.23 -6.87
CA GLN A 433 14.65 15.68 -8.15
C GLN A 433 14.91 16.83 -9.12
N LEU A 434 15.98 16.71 -9.89
CA LEU A 434 16.18 17.51 -11.08
C LEU A 434 15.83 16.62 -12.27
N ILE A 435 14.63 16.81 -12.82
CA ILE A 435 14.15 16.10 -13.99
C ILE A 435 14.28 17.04 -15.19
N ARG A 436 14.86 16.53 -16.27
CA ARG A 436 14.98 17.26 -17.55
C ARG A 436 14.47 16.37 -18.67
N GLY A 437 13.55 16.90 -19.45
CA GLY A 437 13.15 16.39 -20.74
C GLY A 437 14.22 16.63 -21.82
N ASN A 438 13.81 16.44 -23.05
CA ASN A 438 14.60 16.65 -24.25
C ASN A 438 13.87 17.61 -25.21
N ASN A 439 14.13 17.55 -26.50
CA ASN A 439 13.51 18.44 -27.48
C ASN A 439 12.25 17.84 -28.12
N GLY A 440 11.61 16.85 -27.49
CA GLY A 440 10.40 16.22 -27.99
C GLY A 440 9.42 15.97 -26.87
N ASP A 441 8.16 15.78 -27.23
CA ASP A 441 7.03 15.63 -26.31
C ASP A 441 7.28 14.59 -25.19
N ASP A 442 7.46 15.08 -23.97
CA ASP A 442 7.82 14.29 -22.79
C ASP A 442 6.66 14.21 -21.77
N TYR A 443 6.67 13.14 -20.98
CA TYR A 443 5.81 12.99 -19.79
C TYR A 443 6.69 12.85 -18.56
N LEU A 444 6.73 13.88 -17.72
CA LEU A 444 7.63 14.01 -16.59
C LEU A 444 6.83 14.11 -15.29
N ALA A 445 6.94 13.10 -14.43
CA ALA A 445 6.29 13.08 -13.11
C ALA A 445 7.34 12.99 -12.00
N ALA A 446 7.37 13.98 -11.12
CA ALA A 446 8.40 14.14 -10.09
C ALA A 446 8.09 13.38 -8.80
N GLY A 447 6.83 13.35 -8.39
CA GLY A 447 6.36 12.54 -7.26
C GLY A 447 6.32 13.35 -5.97
N ALA A 448 6.52 12.71 -4.82
CA ALA A 448 6.63 13.48 -3.59
C ALA A 448 8.04 14.11 -3.48
N GLY A 449 8.14 15.36 -3.06
CA GLY A 449 9.39 16.11 -2.94
C GLY A 449 9.24 17.59 -3.30
N ASN A 450 10.30 18.39 -3.08
CA ASN A 450 10.39 19.76 -3.59
C ASN A 450 11.23 19.73 -4.88
N ASP A 451 10.62 19.50 -6.03
CA ASP A 451 11.28 19.11 -7.26
C ASP A 451 11.64 20.30 -8.19
N ILE A 452 12.51 20.04 -9.18
CA ILE A 452 12.67 20.89 -10.37
C ILE A 452 12.47 20.04 -11.62
N VAL A 453 11.51 20.44 -12.45
CA VAL A 453 11.20 19.77 -13.71
C VAL A 453 11.35 20.75 -14.87
N PHE A 454 12.10 20.36 -15.90
CA PHE A 454 12.26 21.11 -17.14
C PHE A 454 11.75 20.26 -18.31
N GLY A 455 10.79 20.75 -19.10
CA GLY A 455 10.33 20.12 -20.34
C GLY A 455 11.36 20.30 -21.47
N GLU A 456 11.85 21.54 -21.60
CA GLU A 456 12.80 22.02 -22.62
C GLU A 456 12.12 22.35 -23.96
N GLY A 457 11.86 21.40 -24.85
CA GLY A 457 11.12 21.70 -26.10
C GLY A 457 10.30 20.50 -26.57
N GLY A 458 9.30 20.74 -27.41
CA GLY A 458 8.21 19.78 -27.60
C GLY A 458 7.03 20.08 -26.67
N ASN A 459 5.88 19.43 -26.92
CA ASN A 459 4.68 19.64 -26.12
C ASN A 459 4.67 18.67 -24.93
N ASP A 460 5.01 19.16 -23.77
CA ASP A 460 5.32 18.34 -22.60
C ASP A 460 4.18 18.28 -21.58
N VAL A 461 4.19 17.22 -20.77
CA VAL A 461 3.34 17.10 -19.58
C VAL A 461 4.23 16.97 -18.35
N LEU A 462 4.21 18.00 -17.48
CA LEU A 462 4.98 18.07 -16.25
C LEU A 462 4.05 17.97 -15.04
N ILE A 463 4.39 17.09 -14.10
CA ILE A 463 3.63 16.86 -12.86
C ILE A 463 4.58 16.91 -11.67
N GLY A 464 4.39 17.89 -10.77
CA GLY A 464 5.13 18.02 -9.51
C GLY A 464 4.71 16.95 -8.51
N ALA A 465 3.42 16.91 -8.21
CA ALA A 465 2.69 16.03 -7.30
C ALA A 465 2.62 16.50 -5.85
N ALA A 466 3.60 16.27 -4.97
CA ALA A 466 3.46 16.73 -3.57
C ALA A 466 4.76 17.31 -3.02
N GLY A 467 4.72 18.58 -2.61
CA GLY A 467 5.82 19.37 -2.07
C GLY A 467 5.84 20.73 -2.76
N ARG A 468 6.92 21.49 -2.63
CA ARG A 468 7.09 22.81 -3.25
C ARG A 468 7.94 22.70 -4.51
N ASP A 469 7.27 22.58 -5.64
CA ASP A 469 7.87 22.22 -6.91
C ASP A 469 8.18 23.45 -7.79
N ARG A 470 9.13 23.27 -8.70
CA ARG A 470 9.46 24.25 -9.75
C ARG A 470 9.36 23.60 -11.13
N LEU A 471 8.34 23.96 -11.89
CA LEU A 471 8.09 23.38 -13.21
C LEU A 471 8.33 24.44 -14.29
N ARG A 472 9.01 24.06 -15.38
CA ARG A 472 9.27 24.93 -16.53
C ARG A 472 8.99 24.17 -17.82
N GLY A 473 7.99 24.62 -18.57
CA GLY A 473 7.54 24.04 -19.84
C GLY A 473 8.62 24.12 -20.90
N GLY A 474 8.74 25.26 -21.58
CA GLY A 474 9.70 25.36 -22.68
C GLY A 474 9.37 26.40 -23.73
N GLN A 475 9.29 26.01 -25.00
CA GLN A 475 8.99 26.91 -26.13
C GLN A 475 7.73 26.53 -26.90
N ASP A 476 7.17 25.35 -26.63
CA ASP A 476 6.03 24.77 -27.32
C ASP A 476 4.87 24.58 -26.33
N ALA A 477 3.73 24.03 -26.77
CA ALA A 477 2.52 24.03 -25.94
C ALA A 477 2.55 22.95 -24.85
N ASP A 478 2.72 23.37 -23.61
CA ASP A 478 2.96 22.50 -22.47
C ASP A 478 1.76 22.39 -21.51
N ARG A 479 1.74 21.31 -20.73
CA ARG A 479 0.80 21.13 -19.61
C ARG A 479 1.56 20.91 -18.32
N LEU A 480 1.44 21.84 -17.38
CA LEU A 480 2.08 21.81 -16.07
C LEU A 480 1.02 21.62 -14.97
N VAL A 481 1.29 20.72 -14.03
CA VAL A 481 0.46 20.49 -12.83
C VAL A 481 1.37 20.51 -11.60
N GLY A 482 1.20 21.48 -10.71
CA GLY A 482 1.94 21.63 -9.45
C GLY A 482 1.64 20.46 -8.52
N GLY A 483 0.43 20.41 -7.98
CA GLY A 483 -0.04 19.32 -7.13
C GLY A 483 -0.39 19.83 -5.74
N ASN A 484 0.14 19.20 -4.69
CA ASN A 484 -0.03 19.66 -3.31
C ASN A 484 1.23 20.39 -2.85
N GLY A 485 1.10 21.61 -2.36
CA GLY A 485 2.18 22.44 -1.82
C GLY A 485 2.31 23.75 -2.59
N ASP A 486 3.14 24.66 -2.09
CA ASP A 486 3.30 26.00 -2.67
C ASP A 486 4.26 25.94 -3.88
N ASP A 487 3.70 25.89 -5.08
CA ASP A 487 4.40 25.59 -6.32
C ASP A 487 4.73 26.83 -7.16
N LEU A 488 5.71 26.67 -8.06
CA LEU A 488 6.14 27.70 -9.01
C LEU A 488 6.19 27.14 -10.43
N LEU A 489 5.27 27.58 -11.28
CA LEU A 489 5.07 27.07 -12.65
C LEU A 489 5.39 28.16 -13.68
N PHE A 490 6.18 27.82 -14.70
CA PHE A 490 6.48 28.67 -15.86
C PHE A 490 6.13 27.94 -17.16
N GLY A 491 5.17 28.43 -17.94
CA GLY A 491 4.89 27.94 -19.29
C GLY A 491 5.97 28.36 -20.29
N GLU A 492 6.30 29.65 -20.23
CA GLU A 492 7.31 30.35 -21.02
C GLU A 492 6.89 30.72 -22.44
N GLY A 493 7.05 29.84 -23.42
CA GLY A 493 6.57 30.08 -24.77
C GLY A 493 5.75 28.90 -25.20
N GLY A 494 4.63 29.15 -25.88
CA GLY A 494 3.69 28.08 -26.20
C GLY A 494 2.28 28.54 -25.92
N ALA A 495 1.28 27.71 -26.19
CA ALA A 495 -0.06 27.95 -25.68
C ALA A 495 -0.30 26.97 -24.54
N ASP A 496 0.07 27.38 -23.33
CA ASP A 496 0.31 26.49 -22.22
C ASP A 496 -0.92 26.32 -21.33
N ARG A 497 -0.93 25.22 -20.58
CA ARG A 497 -1.93 24.97 -19.54
C ARG A 497 -1.25 24.71 -18.20
N LEU A 498 -1.39 25.64 -17.27
CA LEU A 498 -0.83 25.57 -15.92
C LEU A 498 -1.95 25.35 -14.90
N ILE A 499 -1.73 24.43 -13.96
CA ILE A 499 -2.64 24.13 -12.85
C ILE A 499 -1.81 24.07 -11.56
N GLY A 500 -2.04 24.97 -10.62
CA GLY A 500 -1.38 24.97 -9.30
C GLY A 500 -1.86 23.79 -8.43
N ALA A 501 -3.18 23.66 -8.31
CA ALA A 501 -3.93 22.68 -7.54
C ALA A 501 -4.09 23.05 -6.05
N ASN A 502 -3.38 22.45 -5.09
CA ASN A 502 -3.57 22.78 -3.67
C ASN A 502 -2.31 23.45 -3.12
N GLY A 503 -2.39 24.66 -2.57
CA GLY A 503 -1.24 25.39 -2.02
C GLY A 503 -1.31 26.85 -2.41
N ASP A 504 -0.38 27.67 -1.90
CA ASP A 504 -0.27 29.07 -2.32
C ASP A 504 0.69 29.17 -3.53
N ASP A 505 0.15 29.09 -4.74
CA ASP A 505 0.91 28.86 -5.97
C ASP A 505 1.28 30.13 -6.73
N GLN A 506 2.32 30.05 -7.56
CA GLN A 506 2.71 31.10 -8.50
C GLN A 506 2.81 30.56 -9.93
N LEU A 507 1.95 31.06 -10.81
CA LEU A 507 1.83 30.61 -12.20
C LEU A 507 2.17 31.74 -13.18
N PHE A 508 3.08 31.47 -14.10
CA PHE A 508 3.49 32.38 -15.17
C PHE A 508 3.21 31.73 -16.53
N GLY A 509 2.23 32.24 -17.29
CA GLY A 509 1.90 31.77 -18.64
C GLY A 509 3.05 32.02 -19.60
N GLY A 510 3.30 33.28 -19.93
CA GLY A 510 4.47 33.70 -20.70
C GLY A 510 4.07 34.32 -22.04
N TYR A 511 4.49 33.71 -23.15
CA TYR A 511 4.17 34.19 -24.49
C TYR A 511 3.09 33.34 -25.14
N HIS A 512 2.15 34.01 -25.83
CA HIS A 512 0.97 33.46 -26.51
C HIS A 512 -0.19 33.20 -25.54
N GLY A 513 -1.28 32.58 -26.02
CA GLY A 513 -2.52 32.48 -25.27
C GLY A 513 -2.55 31.26 -24.35
N ASP A 514 -2.46 31.50 -23.04
CA ASP A 514 -2.32 30.48 -22.01
C ASP A 514 -3.61 30.26 -21.20
N VAL A 515 -3.66 29.14 -20.46
CA VAL A 515 -4.73 28.81 -19.53
C VAL A 515 -4.15 28.47 -18.16
N LEU A 516 -4.43 29.30 -17.17
CA LEU A 516 -3.93 29.18 -15.79
C LEU A 516 -5.11 28.93 -14.83
N SER A 517 -4.95 27.96 -13.92
CA SER A 517 -5.84 27.71 -12.78
C SER A 517 -4.99 27.68 -11.51
N GLY A 518 -5.29 28.53 -10.53
CA GLY A 518 -4.64 28.52 -9.21
C GLY A 518 -5.03 27.26 -8.46
N GLY A 519 -6.27 27.20 -8.00
CA GLY A 519 -6.86 26.02 -7.38
C GLY A 519 -7.36 26.34 -5.98
N SER A 520 -6.78 25.74 -4.95
CA SER A 520 -7.10 26.09 -3.56
C SER A 520 -5.87 26.67 -2.88
N GLY A 521 -6.02 27.83 -2.26
CA GLY A 521 -4.92 28.56 -1.62
C GLY A 521 -4.90 29.99 -2.11
N ASP A 522 -3.97 30.79 -1.60
CA ASP A 522 -3.84 32.20 -1.99
C ASP A 522 -2.85 32.32 -3.16
N ASP A 523 -3.36 32.29 -4.39
CA ASP A 523 -2.53 32.11 -5.59
C ASP A 523 -2.11 33.43 -6.26
N ARG A 524 -1.03 33.40 -7.05
CA ARG A 524 -0.66 34.50 -7.97
C ARG A 524 -0.53 34.01 -9.41
N LEU A 525 -1.34 34.57 -10.28
CA LEU A 525 -1.41 34.20 -11.69
C LEU A 525 -1.00 35.37 -12.59
N PHE A 526 -0.08 35.11 -13.52
CA PHE A 526 0.46 36.07 -14.46
C PHE A 526 0.34 35.54 -15.90
N GLY A 527 -0.57 36.10 -16.71
CA GLY A 527 -0.73 35.75 -18.13
C GLY A 527 0.47 36.20 -18.97
N SER A 528 0.99 37.39 -18.68
CA SER A 528 2.14 38.03 -19.32
C SER A 528 1.86 38.60 -20.72
N THR A 529 1.90 37.82 -21.80
CA THR A 529 1.63 38.34 -23.14
C THR A 529 0.85 37.32 -23.94
N GLY A 530 -0.32 37.67 -24.45
CA GLY A 530 -1.17 36.63 -24.98
C GLY A 530 -2.60 37.04 -25.20
N ALA A 531 -3.46 36.05 -25.14
CA ALA A 531 -4.89 36.22 -24.94
C ALA A 531 -5.26 35.10 -23.99
N ASP A 532 -5.09 35.39 -22.71
CA ASP A 532 -4.93 34.40 -21.65
C ASP A 532 -6.25 34.14 -20.94
N ARG A 533 -6.35 33.00 -20.28
CA ARG A 533 -7.46 32.67 -19.38
C ARG A 533 -6.92 32.34 -18.01
N LEU A 534 -7.21 33.20 -17.03
CA LEU A 534 -6.78 33.03 -15.65
C LEU A 534 -7.99 32.75 -14.77
N ARG A 535 -7.84 31.81 -13.83
CA ARG A 535 -8.84 31.42 -12.85
C ARG A 535 -8.16 31.23 -11.49
N GLY A 536 -8.48 32.07 -10.50
CA GLY A 536 -7.96 31.92 -9.13
C GLY A 536 -8.49 30.66 -8.46
N ASP A 537 -9.79 30.39 -8.64
CA ASP A 537 -10.54 29.29 -8.04
C ASP A 537 -10.96 29.54 -6.58
N SER A 538 -10.21 29.15 -5.56
CA SER A 538 -10.62 29.34 -4.16
C SER A 538 -9.48 29.83 -3.30
N GLY A 539 -9.69 30.93 -2.59
CA GLY A 539 -8.69 31.56 -1.72
C GLY A 539 -8.68 33.06 -1.89
N PHE A 540 -7.60 33.73 -1.50
CA PHE A 540 -7.35 35.14 -1.82
C PHE A 540 -6.39 35.19 -3.00
N ASP A 541 -6.91 35.43 -4.20
CA ASP A 541 -6.10 35.31 -5.42
C ASP A 541 -5.65 36.65 -5.97
N TRP A 542 -4.48 36.66 -6.61
CA TRP A 542 -3.91 37.81 -7.31
C TRP A 542 -3.75 37.48 -8.80
N LEU A 543 -4.43 38.23 -9.67
CA LEU A 543 -4.50 37.95 -11.11
C LEU A 543 -4.03 39.16 -11.94
N ASP A 544 -3.00 38.96 -12.76
CA ASP A 544 -2.54 39.93 -13.79
C ASP A 544 -2.57 39.25 -15.17
N GLY A 545 -3.49 39.69 -16.03
CA GLY A 545 -3.58 39.19 -17.41
C GLY A 545 -2.35 39.53 -18.25
N GLY A 546 -1.66 40.63 -17.95
CA GLY A 546 -0.58 41.14 -18.77
C GLY A 546 -1.09 41.79 -20.06
N MET A 547 -0.34 41.69 -21.16
CA MET A 547 -0.74 42.27 -22.44
C MET A 547 -1.64 41.31 -23.21
N GLY A 548 -2.79 41.78 -23.66
CA GLY A 548 -3.60 40.94 -24.52
C GLY A 548 -5.07 41.27 -24.51
N ALA A 549 -5.87 40.22 -24.63
CA ALA A 549 -7.30 40.30 -24.47
C ALA A 549 -7.73 39.11 -23.62
N ASP A 550 -7.67 39.32 -22.31
CA ASP A 550 -7.60 38.24 -21.34
C ASP A 550 -8.94 38.01 -20.66
N TRP A 551 -9.14 36.78 -20.17
CA TRP A 551 -10.35 36.37 -19.47
C TRP A 551 -9.97 35.99 -18.05
N LEU A 552 -10.47 36.77 -17.08
CA LEU A 552 -10.13 36.63 -15.67
C LEU A 552 -11.36 36.17 -14.87
N PHE A 553 -11.13 35.19 -14.01
CA PHE A 553 -12.11 34.68 -13.04
C PHE A 553 -11.43 34.66 -11.67
N GLY A 554 -11.94 35.41 -10.69
CA GLY A 554 -11.40 35.39 -9.33
C GLY A 554 -11.76 34.06 -8.66
N GLY A 555 -13.06 33.79 -8.58
CA GLY A 555 -13.60 32.59 -8.00
C GLY A 555 -14.21 32.86 -6.62
N ALA A 556 -13.94 31.97 -5.67
CA ALA A 556 -14.43 32.10 -4.31
C ALA A 556 -13.33 32.71 -3.44
N GLY A 557 -13.54 33.92 -2.96
CA GLY A 557 -12.42 34.63 -2.38
C GLY A 557 -12.70 36.09 -2.14
N SER A 558 -11.65 36.80 -1.74
CA SER A 558 -11.55 38.25 -1.90
C SER A 558 -10.38 38.46 -2.84
N ASP A 559 -10.62 38.67 -4.13
CA ASP A 559 -9.54 38.58 -5.12
C ASP A 559 -9.04 39.96 -5.54
N ILE A 560 -7.82 40.02 -6.06
CA ILE A 560 -7.24 41.24 -6.63
C ILE A 560 -6.95 41.03 -8.12
N PHE A 561 -7.62 41.83 -8.96
CA PHE A 561 -7.33 41.93 -10.39
C PHE A 561 -6.40 43.12 -10.64
N VAL A 562 -5.19 42.85 -11.12
CA VAL A 562 -4.15 43.87 -11.29
C VAL A 562 -3.99 44.27 -12.74
N PHE A 563 -3.96 45.58 -12.96
CA PHE A 563 -3.75 46.16 -14.28
C PHE A 563 -2.58 47.13 -14.26
N SER A 564 -1.65 46.94 -15.18
CA SER A 564 -0.50 47.82 -15.34
C SER A 564 -0.07 47.95 -16.80
N GLY A 565 0.64 49.03 -17.14
CA GLY A 565 1.27 49.14 -18.45
C GLY A 565 0.29 49.12 -19.63
N ARG A 566 0.42 48.14 -20.54
CA ARG A 566 -0.45 47.96 -21.72
C ARG A 566 -1.22 46.64 -21.57
N PHE A 567 -2.28 46.65 -20.78
CA PHE A 567 -3.04 45.44 -20.50
C PHE A 567 -3.93 44.99 -21.67
N GLY A 568 -4.49 45.93 -22.44
CA GLY A 568 -5.34 45.58 -23.58
C GLY A 568 -6.81 45.42 -23.21
N ASN A 569 -7.54 44.48 -23.83
CA ASN A 569 -9.00 44.43 -23.71
C ASN A 569 -9.46 43.20 -22.94
N ASP A 570 -9.66 43.37 -21.63
CA ASP A 570 -9.81 42.25 -20.70
C ASP A 570 -11.23 42.13 -20.17
N LEU A 571 -11.63 40.90 -19.85
CA LEU A 571 -12.95 40.57 -19.34
C LEU A 571 -12.80 39.93 -17.95
N ILE A 572 -13.46 40.51 -16.94
CA ILE A 572 -13.60 39.89 -15.61
C ILE A 572 -15.02 39.34 -15.49
N PHE A 573 -15.17 38.04 -15.25
CA PHE A 573 -16.47 37.35 -15.40
C PHE A 573 -17.31 37.24 -14.13
N ASP A 574 -16.70 37.31 -12.95
CA ASP A 574 -17.32 37.01 -11.66
C ASP A 574 -16.96 38.01 -10.56
N PHE A 575 -16.54 39.23 -10.95
CA PHE A 575 -16.22 40.31 -10.01
C PHE A 575 -17.33 40.53 -8.99
N ASN A 576 -16.98 40.41 -7.71
CA ASN A 576 -17.86 40.62 -6.58
C ASN A 576 -17.52 41.94 -5.88
N PRO A 577 -18.32 43.01 -6.07
CA PRO A 577 -18.06 44.31 -5.45
C PRO A 577 -18.07 44.30 -3.91
N GLY A 578 -18.58 43.25 -3.26
CA GLY A 578 -18.52 43.12 -1.81
C GLY A 578 -17.21 42.56 -1.27
N GLN A 579 -16.35 42.01 -2.12
CA GLN A 579 -15.16 41.24 -1.70
C GLN A 579 -13.90 41.54 -2.52
N ASP A 580 -14.04 41.81 -3.82
CA ASP A 580 -12.92 41.87 -4.76
C ASP A 580 -12.41 43.30 -4.97
N LEU A 581 -11.16 43.40 -5.41
CA LEU A 581 -10.44 44.63 -5.69
C LEU A 581 -9.91 44.66 -7.13
N ILE A 582 -9.87 45.86 -7.69
CA ILE A 582 -9.18 46.17 -8.94
C ILE A 582 -8.02 47.10 -8.61
N ASP A 583 -6.79 46.64 -8.84
CA ASP A 583 -5.59 47.44 -8.67
C ASP A 583 -5.25 48.17 -9.98
N LEU A 584 -5.43 49.49 -9.96
CA LEU A 584 -5.15 50.41 -11.05
C LEU A 584 -3.88 51.23 -10.80
N SER A 585 -3.09 50.94 -9.76
CA SER A 585 -1.89 51.71 -9.41
C SER A 585 -0.82 51.72 -10.51
N GLY A 586 -0.86 50.72 -11.39
CA GLY A 586 -0.02 50.63 -12.58
C GLY A 586 -0.58 51.31 -13.84
N VAL A 587 -1.83 51.81 -13.82
CA VAL A 587 -2.53 52.36 -14.98
C VAL A 587 -2.31 53.87 -15.08
N LYS A 588 -1.68 54.31 -16.18
CA LYS A 588 -1.43 55.74 -16.41
C LYS A 588 -2.72 56.45 -16.78
N GLY A 589 -2.98 57.56 -16.09
CA GLY A 589 -4.06 58.50 -16.43
C GLY A 589 -5.28 58.43 -15.52
N ILE A 590 -5.37 57.42 -14.65
CA ILE A 590 -6.41 57.30 -13.63
C ILE A 590 -5.77 57.63 -12.28
N ARG A 591 -6.20 58.71 -11.62
CA ARG A 591 -5.52 59.22 -10.42
C ARG A 591 -6.17 58.81 -9.10
N ASP A 592 -7.48 58.72 -9.10
CA ASP A 592 -8.32 58.43 -7.96
C ASP A 592 -9.71 58.00 -8.43
N PHE A 593 -10.59 57.68 -7.48
CA PHE A 593 -11.94 57.19 -7.77
C PHE A 593 -12.83 58.25 -8.45
N ASP A 594 -12.67 59.54 -8.12
CA ASP A 594 -13.45 60.60 -8.76
C ASP A 594 -13.08 60.71 -10.25
N ASP A 595 -11.78 60.66 -10.57
CA ASP A 595 -11.26 60.64 -11.94
C ASP A 595 -11.75 59.42 -12.73
N LEU A 596 -11.74 58.24 -12.08
CA LEU A 596 -12.26 57.00 -12.66
C LEU A 596 -13.73 57.17 -13.06
N VAL A 597 -14.58 57.64 -12.15
CA VAL A 597 -16.03 57.80 -12.37
C VAL A 597 -16.33 58.85 -13.44
N GLU A 598 -15.62 59.98 -13.45
CA GLU A 598 -15.88 61.07 -14.40
C GLU A 598 -15.42 60.74 -15.82
N ASN A 599 -14.27 60.07 -15.97
CA ASN A 599 -13.55 60.02 -17.24
C ASN A 599 -13.38 58.62 -17.84
N HIS A 600 -13.47 57.56 -17.03
CA HIS A 600 -13.04 56.22 -17.44
C HIS A 600 -14.13 55.15 -17.31
N LEU A 601 -15.10 55.33 -16.41
CA LEU A 601 -16.12 54.34 -16.10
C LEU A 601 -17.36 54.49 -16.98
N ILE A 602 -17.74 53.45 -17.72
CA ILE A 602 -18.85 53.47 -18.69
C ILE A 602 -19.72 52.22 -18.52
N GLN A 603 -21.01 52.39 -18.26
CA GLN A 603 -21.98 51.29 -18.35
C GLN A 603 -22.31 50.99 -19.82
N ARG A 604 -22.14 49.72 -20.24
CA ARG A 604 -22.56 49.21 -21.55
C ARG A 604 -23.44 47.98 -21.39
N GLY A 605 -24.75 48.19 -21.41
CA GLY A 605 -25.71 47.11 -21.19
C GLY A 605 -25.60 46.58 -19.76
N ALA A 606 -25.33 45.28 -19.61
CA ALA A 606 -25.16 44.63 -18.32
C ALA A 606 -23.68 44.58 -17.85
N HIS A 607 -22.79 45.39 -18.43
CA HIS A 607 -21.36 45.35 -18.12
C HIS A 607 -20.85 46.75 -17.82
N THR A 608 -19.96 46.86 -16.84
CA THR A 608 -19.23 48.09 -16.54
C THR A 608 -17.87 48.03 -17.22
N HIS A 609 -17.46 49.11 -17.88
CA HIS A 609 -16.19 49.23 -18.58
C HIS A 609 -15.31 50.30 -17.93
N ILE A 610 -14.04 49.97 -17.71
CA ILE A 610 -12.99 50.93 -17.34
C ILE A 610 -12.12 51.15 -18.58
N VAL A 611 -12.28 52.31 -19.21
CA VAL A 611 -11.62 52.63 -20.48
C VAL A 611 -10.41 53.52 -20.23
N ALA A 612 -9.23 53.01 -20.60
CA ALA A 612 -7.95 53.73 -20.54
C ALA A 612 -7.24 53.72 -21.89
N ASP A 613 -6.23 54.56 -22.06
CA ASP A 613 -5.39 54.55 -23.27
C ASP A 613 -4.66 53.21 -23.47
N SER A 614 -4.42 52.49 -22.38
CA SER A 614 -3.78 51.18 -22.34
C SER A 614 -4.70 50.02 -22.68
N GLY A 615 -6.04 50.22 -22.67
CA GLY A 615 -6.98 49.11 -22.75
C GLY A 615 -8.40 49.38 -22.23
N ASP A 616 -9.27 48.38 -22.32
CA ASP A 616 -10.66 48.39 -21.80
C ASP A 616 -10.84 47.17 -20.86
N ILE A 617 -11.16 47.42 -19.58
CA ILE A 617 -11.48 46.36 -18.61
C ILE A 617 -12.99 46.25 -18.49
N ALA A 618 -13.57 45.13 -18.92
CA ALA A 618 -15.01 44.90 -18.83
C ALA A 618 -15.37 43.98 -17.66
N LEU A 619 -16.00 44.55 -16.64
CA LEU A 619 -16.62 43.82 -15.53
C LEU A 619 -17.96 43.27 -16.00
N ARG A 620 -18.01 41.96 -16.24
CA ARG A 620 -19.17 41.29 -16.81
C ARG A 620 -20.25 41.14 -15.75
N PHE A 621 -21.47 41.60 -16.05
CA PHE A 621 -22.63 41.42 -15.18
C PHE A 621 -22.55 42.25 -13.88
N THR A 622 -21.68 43.26 -13.87
CA THR A 622 -21.54 44.24 -12.79
C THR A 622 -22.18 45.56 -13.22
N ASP A 623 -23.09 46.09 -12.41
CA ASP A 623 -23.64 47.43 -12.62
C ASP A 623 -22.72 48.48 -11.98
N ILE A 624 -22.53 49.60 -12.67
CA ILE A 624 -21.70 50.71 -12.20
C ILE A 624 -22.17 51.25 -10.84
N SER A 625 -23.47 51.12 -10.52
CA SER A 625 -24.01 51.57 -9.22
C SER A 625 -23.56 50.71 -8.03
N ASP A 626 -23.04 49.52 -8.28
CA ASP A 626 -22.59 48.58 -7.25
C ASP A 626 -21.11 48.81 -6.87
N LEU A 627 -20.42 49.74 -7.54
CA LEU A 627 -19.01 50.02 -7.35
C LEU A 627 -18.79 51.28 -6.50
N ASP A 628 -17.82 51.23 -5.58
CA ASP A 628 -17.36 52.37 -4.82
C ASP A 628 -15.82 52.41 -4.70
N ALA A 629 -15.28 53.42 -4.02
CA ALA A 629 -13.84 53.61 -3.87
C ALA A 629 -13.13 52.45 -3.16
N ALA A 630 -13.83 51.63 -2.37
CA ALA A 630 -13.25 50.49 -1.70
C ALA A 630 -12.95 49.33 -2.66
N ASN A 631 -13.54 49.33 -3.87
CA ASN A 631 -13.26 48.33 -4.90
C ASN A 631 -11.96 48.58 -5.67
N PHE A 632 -11.27 49.69 -5.42
CA PHE A 632 -10.15 50.12 -6.25
C PHE A 632 -8.91 50.49 -5.43
N VAL A 633 -7.75 50.18 -6.00
CA VAL A 633 -6.44 50.66 -5.54
C VAL A 633 -5.85 51.57 -6.64
N PHE A 634 -5.28 52.71 -6.26
CA PHE A 634 -4.73 53.73 -7.16
C PHE A 634 -3.27 54.05 -6.84
#